data_AF-A0A9P1FNW6-F1
#
_entry.id   AF-A0A9P1FNW6-F1
#
_cell.length_a   1.000
_cell.length_b   1.000
_cell.length_c   1.000
_cell.angle_alpha   90.00
_cell.angle_beta   90.00
_cell.angle_gamma   90.00
#
_symmetry.space_group_name_H-M   'P 1'
#
loop_
_entity.id
_entity.type
_entity.pdbx_description
1 polymer ?
#
loop_
_entity_poly.entity_id
_entity_poly.type
_entity_poly.pdbx_seq_one_letter_code
_entity_poly.pdbx_strand_id
1 'polypeptide(L)'
;MSPTPCQTCLVPELRSPEALILRVDRCCSQPTWRKAAERQRYGELLRAVKTRSWLGRPSGLELRTAADGPQTRSLVAEGQRRVRLRVAYDGGQYYGWARVKGGSPLTVAGMLDRALSLQLRQKIFVCGASRTDAGVHAQGQAAHFDIPEELAAARPAKWQEQWQRKLNQQLPGDIRVRNVEDAPHEFHARFSASGKTYVYRLHYSKDPEDPLARFFCFAMPHGWVRVFDLDLLRSAAQHFVGLHDFAHFTQLAKLEGNRSSLRRIEDVRVVDEIPGQRCRVEIDLDGALFRMVRNMLGCMVSAACGRISSEQIDEMLKGGTRCRDFPCLPANGLCLEKAMGWDGGTTLAYDLHRLVPADRWCVTHRDLRFLRQEIRSALRHGQIRPGPEDDASEAYGPSIYTVNEQYIKPVTRQAGKMSWALMRHPDGLECELFISHAWQEGVFEFLKKVRHSWPRTLQTAWCCMLANPQNLDISSFLQSPETSPFAVALAASKVMLVVPNRHQSVYTRLWCSYEAYLSQEDGKTILIAHSSNLSQVLRALIWLALAAIVGLALGILFTRLEAHETFAVPALTILVVGFSLLIDNDMLRRIMHFVGVVLCWICVAHNFGGVFGEFMESYYRDEGIPRTVLRLVHRCYWLLASVAFCVMEVSQVCLSSQGLVYCFCFVEVIGTSNASF
;
A
#
# COMPACT_ATOMS: atom_id res chain seq x y z
N MET A 1 -32.72 -61.82 -33.94
CA MET A 1 -32.80 -62.93 -32.97
C MET A 1 -31.87 -62.62 -31.82
N SER A 2 -32.42 -62.37 -30.63
CA SER A 2 -31.64 -62.36 -29.38
C SER A 2 -31.13 -63.79 -29.11
N PRO A 3 -30.01 -63.94 -28.39
CA PRO A 3 -30.19 -64.42 -27.02
C PRO A 3 -29.33 -63.71 -25.95
N THR A 4 -30.01 -63.59 -24.82
CA THR A 4 -29.74 -63.35 -23.40
C THR A 4 -28.44 -63.93 -22.78
N PRO A 5 -28.11 -63.53 -21.53
CA PRO A 5 -26.74 -63.30 -21.04
C PRO A 5 -26.18 -64.41 -20.15
N CYS A 6 -24.86 -64.44 -19.99
CA CYS A 6 -24.20 -65.27 -18.98
C CYS A 6 -24.24 -64.59 -17.61
N GLN A 7 -25.02 -65.18 -16.70
CA GLN A 7 -25.03 -64.91 -15.27
C GLN A 7 -23.72 -65.39 -14.64
N THR A 8 -23.00 -64.47 -14.00
CA THR A 8 -22.17 -64.77 -12.81
C THR A 8 -21.93 -63.45 -12.07
N CYS A 9 -22.99 -62.96 -11.45
CA CYS A 9 -22.98 -61.91 -10.44
C CYS A 9 -23.86 -62.38 -9.29
N LEU A 10 -23.25 -63.05 -8.30
CA LEU A 10 -23.74 -63.15 -6.92
C LEU A 10 -22.50 -63.04 -6.01
N VAL A 11 -22.58 -62.09 -5.08
CA VAL A 11 -21.52 -61.49 -4.23
C VAL A 11 -21.14 -62.42 -3.05
N PRO A 12 -20.00 -62.25 -2.32
CA PRO A 12 -19.91 -61.23 -1.27
C PRO A 12 -18.53 -60.53 -1.11
N GLU A 13 -18.60 -59.29 -0.65
CA GLU A 13 -17.60 -58.52 0.14
C GLU A 13 -16.09 -58.82 -0.03
N LEU A 14 -15.37 -57.90 -0.68
CA LEU A 14 -13.93 -57.72 -0.45
C LEU A 14 -13.63 -56.26 -0.08
N ARG A 15 -13.37 -56.07 1.21
CA ARG A 15 -12.82 -54.85 1.81
C ARG A 15 -11.34 -54.73 1.43
N SER A 16 -10.99 -53.92 0.45
CA SER A 16 -9.63 -53.35 0.38
C SER A 16 -9.60 -52.01 -0.38
N PRO A 17 -8.85 -51.00 0.11
CA PRO A 17 -8.71 -49.69 -0.53
C PRO A 17 -7.97 -49.70 -1.89
N GLU A 18 -7.42 -50.85 -2.30
CA GLU A 18 -6.51 -50.94 -3.45
C GLU A 18 -7.25 -51.10 -4.79
N ALA A 19 -8.49 -51.59 -4.78
CA ALA A 19 -9.28 -51.78 -6.01
C ALA A 19 -9.89 -50.48 -6.57
N LEU A 20 -9.94 -49.38 -5.78
CA LEU A 20 -10.48 -48.10 -6.24
C LEU A 20 -9.47 -47.27 -7.05
N ILE A 21 -8.18 -47.58 -6.95
CA ILE A 21 -7.10 -46.80 -7.58
C ILE A 21 -6.88 -47.18 -9.06
N LEU A 22 -7.35 -48.35 -9.50
CA LEU A 22 -7.09 -48.86 -10.86
C LEU A 22 -8.12 -48.46 -11.93
N ARG A 23 -9.08 -47.58 -11.64
CA ARG A 23 -10.08 -47.11 -12.63
C ARG A 23 -9.95 -45.65 -13.10
N VAL A 24 -8.96 -44.90 -12.64
CA VAL A 24 -8.77 -43.48 -13.06
C VAL A 24 -7.63 -43.30 -14.08
N ASP A 25 -6.82 -44.33 -14.36
CA ASP A 25 -5.58 -44.19 -15.13
C ASP A 25 -5.68 -44.50 -16.65
N ARG A 26 -6.89 -44.56 -17.23
CA ARG A 26 -7.09 -44.87 -18.67
C ARG A 26 -7.36 -43.66 -19.59
N CYS A 27 -7.00 -42.43 -19.20
CA CYS A 27 -7.14 -41.26 -20.09
C CYS A 27 -5.85 -40.47 -20.41
N CYS A 28 -4.67 -40.92 -19.96
CA CYS A 28 -3.41 -40.22 -20.27
C CYS A 28 -2.36 -41.19 -20.83
N SER A 29 -2.46 -41.53 -22.12
CA SER A 29 -1.42 -42.27 -22.83
C SER A 29 -0.26 -41.34 -23.22
N GLN A 30 0.83 -41.38 -22.44
CA GLN A 30 2.16 -40.88 -22.84
C GLN A 30 3.18 -42.04 -22.73
N PRO A 31 4.19 -42.15 -23.61
CA PRO A 31 4.95 -43.38 -23.85
C PRO A 31 5.83 -43.80 -22.66
N THR A 32 5.82 -45.09 -22.34
CA THR A 32 6.32 -45.69 -21.09
C THR A 32 7.76 -46.19 -21.11
N TRP A 33 8.51 -46.08 -22.22
CA TRP A 33 9.80 -46.75 -22.36
C TRP A 33 10.94 -46.14 -21.52
N ARG A 34 10.94 -44.83 -21.25
CA ARG A 34 11.94 -44.18 -20.35
C ARG A 34 11.72 -44.49 -18.86
N LYS A 35 10.49 -44.88 -18.47
CA LYS A 35 10.13 -45.13 -17.05
C LYS A 35 10.80 -46.36 -16.45
N ALA A 36 11.23 -47.32 -17.27
CA ALA A 36 11.83 -48.58 -16.78
C ALA A 36 13.33 -48.44 -16.46
N ALA A 37 14.11 -47.87 -17.38
CA ALA A 37 15.56 -47.75 -17.25
C ALA A 37 15.97 -46.77 -16.11
N GLU A 38 15.24 -45.68 -15.92
CA GLU A 38 15.50 -44.72 -14.84
C GLU A 38 15.02 -45.21 -13.47
N ARG A 39 13.93 -46.00 -13.41
CA ARG A 39 13.51 -46.70 -12.18
C ARG A 39 14.56 -47.73 -11.75
N GLN A 40 15.16 -48.43 -12.70
CA GLN A 40 16.25 -49.37 -12.43
C GLN A 40 17.48 -48.63 -11.87
N ARG A 41 17.88 -47.53 -12.50
CA ARG A 41 18.98 -46.67 -12.04
C ARG A 41 18.71 -46.07 -10.66
N TYR A 42 17.48 -45.64 -10.38
CA TYR A 42 17.02 -45.14 -9.08
C TYR A 42 17.02 -46.26 -8.02
N GLY A 43 16.59 -47.47 -8.38
CA GLY A 43 16.61 -48.65 -7.51
C GLY A 43 18.01 -49.17 -7.18
N GLU A 44 18.96 -49.07 -8.12
CA GLU A 44 20.39 -49.37 -7.91
C GLU A 44 21.05 -48.31 -7.02
N LEU A 45 20.74 -47.03 -7.26
CA LEU A 45 21.20 -45.91 -6.43
C LEU A 45 20.64 -45.95 -4.99
N LEU A 46 19.44 -46.47 -4.77
CA LEU A 46 18.88 -46.71 -3.43
C LEU A 46 19.55 -47.87 -2.71
N ARG A 47 19.96 -48.92 -3.45
CA ARG A 47 20.73 -50.04 -2.91
C ARG A 47 22.16 -49.64 -2.53
N ALA A 48 22.80 -48.76 -3.30
CA ALA A 48 24.13 -48.21 -2.99
C ALA A 48 24.15 -47.31 -1.73
N VAL A 49 23.03 -46.64 -1.41
CA VAL A 49 22.90 -45.81 -0.20
C VAL A 49 22.61 -46.66 1.04
N LYS A 50 21.84 -47.75 0.91
CA LYS A 50 21.59 -48.68 2.03
C LYS A 50 22.80 -49.51 2.43
N THR A 51 23.78 -49.71 1.55
CA THR A 51 24.95 -50.57 1.77
C THR A 51 26.16 -49.85 2.38
N ARG A 52 26.15 -48.51 2.49
CA ARG A 52 27.17 -47.77 3.27
C ARG A 52 26.67 -47.53 4.70
N SER A 53 27.29 -48.21 5.65
CA SER A 53 27.02 -48.10 7.09
C SER A 53 27.27 -46.68 7.61
N TRP A 54 26.22 -45.85 7.66
CA TRP A 54 26.24 -44.49 8.24
C TRP A 54 25.45 -44.39 9.55
N LEU A 55 25.11 -45.51 10.18
CA LEU A 55 24.43 -45.53 11.49
C LEU A 55 25.43 -45.73 12.64
N GLY A 56 26.31 -44.75 12.84
CA GLY A 56 26.82 -44.46 14.19
C GLY A 56 25.80 -43.55 14.87
N ARG A 57 24.98 -44.07 15.78
CA ARG A 57 24.05 -43.27 16.60
C ARG A 57 24.85 -42.45 17.61
N PRO A 58 24.74 -41.11 17.66
CA PRO A 58 24.91 -40.39 18.90
C PRO A 58 23.62 -40.56 19.71
N SER A 59 23.72 -41.21 20.86
CA SER A 59 22.68 -41.26 21.88
C SER A 59 22.43 -39.86 22.42
N GLY A 60 21.22 -39.32 22.30
CA GLY A 60 20.80 -38.13 23.06
C GLY A 60 20.14 -36.98 22.31
N LEU A 61 19.65 -37.14 21.08
CA LEU A 61 18.76 -36.15 20.45
C LEU A 61 17.40 -36.80 20.14
N GLU A 62 16.37 -36.39 20.86
CA GLU A 62 14.99 -36.74 20.52
C GLU A 62 14.68 -36.29 19.09
N LEU A 63 14.20 -37.24 18.29
CA LEU A 63 13.70 -37.02 16.94
C LEU A 63 12.47 -36.10 16.98
N ARG A 64 12.68 -34.79 16.88
CA ARG A 64 11.62 -33.91 16.38
C ARG A 64 11.42 -34.23 14.90
N THR A 65 10.39 -35.02 14.62
CA THR A 65 9.85 -35.21 13.29
C THR A 65 9.33 -33.85 12.80
N ALA A 66 10.11 -33.15 11.98
CA ALA A 66 9.61 -32.06 11.15
C ALA A 66 8.68 -32.64 10.09
N ALA A 67 7.52 -33.12 10.52
CA ALA A 67 6.38 -33.43 9.68
C ALA A 67 5.69 -32.12 9.33
N ASP A 68 5.29 -31.98 8.07
CA ASP A 68 4.60 -30.83 7.45
C ASP A 68 3.55 -30.15 8.36
N GLY A 69 4.00 -29.22 9.20
CA GLY A 69 3.17 -28.24 9.88
C GLY A 69 3.04 -26.95 9.05
N PRO A 70 2.19 -25.99 9.47
CA PRO A 70 2.06 -24.71 8.78
C PRO A 70 3.43 -24.03 8.70
N GLN A 71 3.99 -23.97 7.48
CA GLN A 71 5.27 -23.31 7.21
C GLN A 71 5.11 -21.80 7.44
N THR A 72 5.42 -21.34 8.65
CA THR A 72 5.54 -19.94 9.01
C THR A 72 6.82 -19.36 8.39
N ARG A 73 6.94 -18.02 8.30
CA ARG A 73 8.23 -17.36 8.07
C ARG A 73 9.16 -17.71 9.24
N SER A 74 9.80 -18.87 9.20
CA SER A 74 10.83 -19.22 10.17
C SER A 74 12.07 -18.40 9.85
N LEU A 75 12.49 -17.59 10.81
CA LEU A 75 13.85 -17.04 10.82
C LEU A 75 14.84 -18.21 10.76
N VAL A 76 15.99 -17.97 10.12
CA VAL A 76 17.11 -18.91 10.14
C VAL A 76 17.49 -19.15 11.60
N ALA A 77 17.69 -20.42 11.98
CA ALA A 77 18.11 -20.74 13.34
C ALA A 77 19.49 -20.14 13.62
N GLU A 78 19.74 -19.77 14.87
CA GLU A 78 21.04 -19.23 15.29
C GLU A 78 22.18 -20.21 14.93
N GLY A 79 23.26 -19.69 14.34
CA GLY A 79 24.35 -20.52 13.81
C GLY A 79 24.07 -21.21 12.46
N GLN A 80 23.06 -20.76 11.69
CA GLN A 80 22.82 -21.20 10.32
C GLN A 80 22.95 -20.04 9.32
N ARG A 81 23.27 -20.34 8.07
CA ARG A 81 23.25 -19.44 6.92
C ARG A 81 22.26 -19.93 5.88
N ARG A 82 21.57 -18.98 5.24
CA ARG A 82 20.63 -19.29 4.17
C ARG A 82 21.29 -19.17 2.80
N VAL A 83 21.07 -20.18 1.96
CA VAL A 83 21.51 -20.23 0.57
C VAL A 83 20.29 -20.29 -0.34
N ARG A 84 20.28 -19.52 -1.43
CA ARG A 84 19.21 -19.49 -2.43
C ARG A 84 19.66 -20.11 -3.76
N LEU A 85 18.72 -20.74 -4.48
CA LEU A 85 18.94 -21.51 -5.70
C LEU A 85 17.97 -21.15 -6.82
N ARG A 86 18.49 -20.98 -8.05
CA ARG A 86 17.66 -20.82 -9.27
C ARG A 86 17.58 -22.20 -9.87
N VAL A 87 16.39 -22.74 -10.03
CA VAL A 87 16.21 -24.09 -10.57
C VAL A 87 15.31 -24.05 -11.80
N ALA A 88 15.83 -24.58 -12.90
CA ALA A 88 15.04 -24.91 -14.08
C ALA A 88 14.80 -26.42 -14.09
N TYR A 89 13.62 -26.86 -14.50
CA TYR A 89 13.33 -28.27 -14.69
C TYR A 89 12.24 -28.54 -15.72
N ASP A 90 12.39 -29.67 -16.41
CA ASP A 90 11.31 -30.31 -17.14
C ASP A 90 10.49 -31.17 -16.15
N GLY A 91 9.24 -30.78 -15.92
CA GLY A 91 8.35 -31.44 -14.96
C GLY A 91 7.74 -32.76 -15.44
N GLY A 92 7.92 -33.16 -16.71
CA GLY A 92 7.19 -34.28 -17.32
C GLY A 92 7.33 -35.62 -16.60
N GLN A 93 8.48 -35.86 -15.96
CA GLN A 93 8.79 -37.10 -15.23
C GLN A 93 8.51 -37.01 -13.73
N TYR A 94 8.05 -35.86 -13.24
CA TYR A 94 7.94 -35.57 -11.82
C TYR A 94 6.49 -35.40 -11.38
N TYR A 95 6.19 -35.85 -10.16
CA TYR A 95 4.90 -35.64 -9.49
C TYR A 95 4.78 -34.23 -8.90
N GLY A 96 5.44 -33.27 -9.52
CA GLY A 96 5.48 -31.87 -9.14
C GLY A 96 6.71 -31.52 -8.30
N TRP A 97 6.69 -30.29 -7.78
CA TRP A 97 7.78 -29.78 -6.96
C TRP A 97 7.82 -30.43 -5.57
N ALA A 98 6.68 -30.44 -4.88
CA ALA A 98 6.61 -30.74 -3.46
C ALA A 98 6.73 -32.24 -3.16
N ARG A 99 7.36 -32.55 -2.03
CA ARG A 99 7.44 -33.92 -1.48
C ARG A 99 6.04 -34.45 -1.19
N VAL A 100 5.87 -35.77 -1.27
CA VAL A 100 4.61 -36.46 -0.97
C VAL A 100 4.82 -37.41 0.21
N LYS A 101 3.86 -37.48 1.14
CA LYS A 101 3.88 -38.42 2.28
C LYS A 101 3.56 -39.85 1.81
N GLY A 102 4.23 -40.86 2.36
CA GLY A 102 3.84 -42.28 2.20
C GLY A 102 4.66 -43.15 1.23
N GLY A 103 5.86 -42.74 0.84
CA GLY A 103 6.68 -43.47 -0.15
C GLY A 103 6.82 -42.65 -1.44
N SER A 104 7.95 -42.82 -2.13
CA SER A 104 8.63 -41.80 -2.96
C SER A 104 8.15 -41.70 -4.42
N PRO A 105 7.12 -40.90 -4.79
CA PRO A 105 7.07 -40.40 -6.15
C PRO A 105 8.29 -39.50 -6.40
N LEU A 106 8.83 -39.55 -7.62
CA LEU A 106 9.91 -38.67 -8.05
C LEU A 106 9.40 -37.22 -8.03
N THR A 107 10.00 -36.37 -7.21
CA THR A 107 9.67 -34.95 -7.06
C THR A 107 10.92 -34.10 -7.22
N VAL A 108 10.78 -32.89 -7.72
CA VAL A 108 11.94 -32.01 -7.98
C VAL A 108 12.63 -31.63 -6.67
N ALA A 109 11.88 -31.27 -5.62
CA ALA A 109 12.47 -30.96 -4.31
C ALA A 109 13.21 -32.16 -3.72
N GLY A 110 12.66 -33.38 -3.84
CA GLY A 110 13.33 -34.58 -3.36
C GLY A 110 14.66 -34.88 -4.06
N MET A 111 14.75 -34.60 -5.37
CA MET A 111 16.01 -34.74 -6.11
C MET A 111 17.06 -33.71 -5.67
N LEU A 112 16.63 -32.46 -5.44
CA LEU A 112 17.51 -31.41 -4.93
C LEU A 112 17.99 -31.71 -3.51
N ASP A 113 17.11 -32.15 -2.61
CA ASP A 113 17.47 -32.55 -1.25
C ASP A 113 18.56 -33.61 -1.25
N ARG A 114 18.40 -34.62 -2.11
CA ARG A 114 19.36 -35.71 -2.24
C ARG A 114 20.72 -35.18 -2.69
N ALA A 115 20.75 -34.39 -3.77
CA ALA A 115 21.99 -33.84 -4.31
C ALA A 115 22.70 -32.92 -3.31
N LEU A 116 21.95 -32.03 -2.65
CA LEU A 116 22.48 -31.15 -1.60
C LEU A 116 22.98 -31.93 -0.39
N SER A 117 22.23 -32.94 0.05
CA SER A 117 22.61 -33.73 1.22
C SER A 117 23.88 -34.55 0.97
N LEU A 118 24.03 -35.11 -0.24
CA LEU A 118 25.25 -35.81 -0.65
C LEU A 118 26.46 -34.86 -0.73
N GLN A 119 26.27 -33.69 -1.33
CA GLN A 119 27.33 -32.71 -1.49
C GLN A 119 27.81 -32.13 -0.15
N LEU A 120 26.86 -31.82 0.74
CA LEU A 120 27.13 -31.15 2.02
C LEU A 120 27.32 -32.13 3.19
N ARG A 121 27.17 -33.44 2.93
CA ARG A 121 27.32 -34.53 3.92
C ARG A 121 26.45 -34.36 5.17
N GLN A 122 25.30 -33.73 5.02
CA GLN A 122 24.30 -33.52 6.07
C GLN A 122 22.91 -33.51 5.47
N LYS A 123 21.87 -33.65 6.29
CA LYS A 123 20.50 -33.68 5.80
C LYS A 123 20.00 -32.28 5.44
N ILE A 124 19.74 -32.04 4.15
CA ILE A 124 19.28 -30.74 3.63
C ILE A 124 17.89 -30.88 3.02
N PHE A 125 17.03 -29.91 3.31
CA PHE A 125 15.70 -29.80 2.70
C PHE A 125 15.52 -28.45 2.03
N VAL A 126 15.14 -28.46 0.75
CA VAL A 126 14.83 -27.24 0.02
C VAL A 126 13.39 -26.78 0.21
N CYS A 127 13.23 -25.46 0.28
CA CYS A 127 11.97 -24.74 0.30
C CYS A 127 11.82 -23.93 -0.98
N GLY A 128 10.84 -24.26 -1.82
CA GLY A 128 10.58 -23.59 -3.10
C GLY A 128 9.58 -22.44 -3.00
N ALA A 129 9.65 -21.51 -3.96
CA ALA A 129 8.71 -20.40 -4.06
C ALA A 129 7.33 -20.82 -4.56
N SER A 130 7.29 -21.79 -5.47
CA SER A 130 6.04 -22.36 -5.99
C SER A 130 6.00 -23.86 -5.83
N ARG A 131 4.81 -24.40 -5.58
CA ARG A 131 4.53 -25.83 -5.59
C ARG A 131 3.87 -26.15 -6.92
N THR A 132 4.68 -26.36 -7.95
CA THR A 132 4.18 -26.75 -9.28
C THR A 132 3.54 -28.13 -9.22
N ASP A 133 2.44 -28.30 -9.97
CA ASP A 133 1.72 -29.56 -10.09
C ASP A 133 2.58 -30.61 -10.83
N ALA A 134 2.18 -31.88 -10.74
CA ALA A 134 2.74 -32.95 -11.56
C ALA A 134 2.71 -32.61 -13.06
N GLY A 135 3.85 -32.79 -13.73
CA GLY A 135 4.00 -32.48 -15.16
C GLY A 135 4.27 -31.00 -15.49
N VAL A 136 4.22 -30.06 -14.54
CA VAL A 136 4.45 -28.63 -14.79
C VAL A 136 5.94 -28.31 -14.79
N HIS A 137 6.41 -27.54 -15.77
CA HIS A 137 7.82 -27.17 -15.93
C HIS A 137 8.17 -25.89 -15.16
N ALA A 138 9.46 -25.59 -15.03
CA ALA A 138 9.93 -24.27 -14.60
C ALA A 138 11.23 -23.87 -15.29
N GLN A 139 11.37 -22.60 -15.68
CA GLN A 139 12.65 -22.01 -16.08
C GLN A 139 13.37 -21.33 -14.91
N GLY A 140 12.61 -20.84 -13.92
CA GLY A 140 13.14 -20.01 -12.84
C GLY A 140 12.46 -20.23 -11.49
N GLN A 141 12.36 -21.48 -11.05
CA GLN A 141 11.92 -21.79 -9.69
C GLN A 141 12.97 -21.28 -8.69
N ALA A 142 12.53 -20.39 -7.81
CA ALA A 142 13.29 -19.96 -6.65
C ALA A 142 13.22 -21.02 -5.55
N ALA A 143 14.35 -21.32 -4.93
CA ALA A 143 14.40 -22.17 -3.73
C ALA A 143 15.42 -21.65 -2.73
N HIS A 144 15.32 -22.09 -1.47
CA HIS A 144 16.34 -21.89 -0.46
C HIS A 144 16.49 -23.11 0.43
N PHE A 145 17.60 -23.16 1.14
CA PHE A 145 17.89 -24.10 2.21
C PHE A 145 18.89 -23.45 3.18
N ASP A 146 19.03 -24.03 4.36
CA ASP A 146 19.91 -23.53 5.41
C ASP A 146 21.08 -24.50 5.60
N ILE A 147 22.25 -23.95 5.96
CA ILE A 147 23.49 -24.67 6.27
C ILE A 147 24.08 -24.15 7.58
N PRO A 148 24.85 -24.95 8.34
CA PRO A 148 25.57 -24.45 9.52
C PRO A 148 26.59 -23.36 9.16
N GLU A 149 26.78 -22.40 10.08
CA GLU A 149 27.75 -21.30 9.94
C GLU A 149 29.16 -21.83 9.71
N GLU A 150 29.55 -22.94 10.35
CA GLU A 150 30.88 -23.52 10.21
C GLU A 150 31.12 -23.99 8.77
N LEU A 151 30.10 -24.60 8.15
CA LEU A 151 30.17 -25.01 6.76
C LEU A 151 30.20 -23.80 5.82
N ALA A 152 29.46 -22.75 6.14
CA ALA A 152 29.46 -21.51 5.38
C ALA A 152 30.81 -20.78 5.45
N ALA A 153 31.45 -20.76 6.62
CA ALA A 153 32.77 -20.17 6.86
C ALA A 153 33.89 -20.97 6.17
N ALA A 154 33.75 -22.29 6.06
CA ALA A 154 34.72 -23.17 5.38
C ALA A 154 34.61 -23.16 3.84
N ARG A 155 33.75 -22.31 3.25
CA ARG A 155 33.55 -22.28 1.79
C ARG A 155 34.77 -21.68 1.08
N PRO A 156 35.27 -22.32 0.01
CA PRO A 156 36.39 -21.79 -0.76
C PRO A 156 35.99 -20.53 -1.55
N ALA A 157 36.98 -19.78 -2.04
CA ALA A 157 36.74 -18.76 -3.06
C ALA A 157 36.02 -19.40 -4.28
N LYS A 158 34.98 -18.75 -4.80
CA LYS A 158 34.10 -19.25 -5.89
C LYS A 158 33.28 -20.50 -5.52
N TRP A 159 32.82 -20.58 -4.28
CA TRP A 159 32.00 -21.71 -3.82
C TRP A 159 30.69 -21.82 -4.60
N GLN A 160 30.11 -20.70 -5.04
CA GLN A 160 28.85 -20.63 -5.78
C GLN A 160 28.93 -21.46 -7.06
N GLU A 161 29.94 -21.19 -7.91
CA GLU A 161 30.13 -21.87 -9.18
C GLU A 161 30.51 -23.33 -8.98
N GLN A 162 31.33 -23.64 -7.96
CA GLN A 162 31.68 -25.01 -7.63
C GLN A 162 30.47 -25.82 -7.18
N TRP A 163 29.63 -25.24 -6.32
CA TRP A 163 28.43 -25.90 -5.83
C TRP A 163 27.43 -26.09 -6.94
N GLN A 164 27.21 -25.06 -7.76
CA GLN A 164 26.36 -25.16 -8.94
C GLN A 164 26.81 -26.29 -9.88
N ARG A 165 28.10 -26.35 -10.21
CA ARG A 165 28.67 -27.40 -11.08
C ARG A 165 28.47 -28.79 -10.47
N LYS A 166 28.81 -28.98 -9.19
CA LYS A 166 28.66 -30.26 -8.50
C LYS A 166 27.20 -30.70 -8.38
N LEU A 167 26.28 -29.78 -8.11
CA LEU A 167 24.83 -30.07 -8.09
C LEU A 167 24.36 -30.53 -9.47
N ASN A 168 24.72 -29.81 -10.53
CA ASN A 168 24.34 -30.18 -11.89
C ASN A 168 24.96 -31.49 -12.40
N GLN A 169 26.10 -31.92 -11.84
CA GLN A 169 26.69 -33.24 -12.11
C GLN A 169 25.93 -34.37 -11.41
N GLN A 170 25.32 -34.10 -10.25
CA GLN A 170 24.57 -35.08 -9.47
C GLN A 170 23.09 -35.17 -9.87
N LEU A 171 22.53 -34.09 -10.40
CA LEU A 171 21.13 -34.00 -10.82
C LEU A 171 20.93 -34.64 -12.21
N PRO A 172 19.75 -35.24 -12.48
CA PRO A 172 19.43 -35.76 -13.81
C PRO A 172 19.35 -34.64 -14.85
N GLY A 173 19.37 -35.00 -16.14
CA GLY A 173 19.40 -34.09 -17.28
C GLY A 173 18.34 -32.99 -17.30
N ASP A 174 17.20 -33.30 -16.70
CA ASP A 174 15.95 -32.53 -16.69
C ASP A 174 15.82 -31.58 -15.49
N ILE A 175 16.80 -31.52 -14.57
CA ILE A 175 16.87 -30.53 -13.49
C ILE A 175 18.22 -29.81 -13.55
N ARG A 176 18.19 -28.48 -13.59
CA ARG A 176 19.39 -27.65 -13.61
C ARG A 176 19.33 -26.53 -12.59
N VAL A 177 20.35 -26.47 -11.74
CA VAL A 177 20.63 -25.31 -10.89
C VAL A 177 21.34 -24.26 -11.75
N ARG A 178 20.65 -23.15 -11.99
CA ARG A 178 21.12 -22.01 -12.78
C ARG A 178 21.95 -21.02 -11.97
N ASN A 179 21.75 -20.98 -10.66
CA ASN A 179 22.46 -20.07 -9.76
C ASN A 179 22.42 -20.60 -8.32
N VAL A 180 23.47 -20.30 -7.54
CA VAL A 180 23.63 -20.60 -6.12
C VAL A 180 24.22 -19.36 -5.45
N GLU A 181 23.54 -18.79 -4.46
CA GLU A 181 24.01 -17.57 -3.80
C GLU A 181 23.69 -17.59 -2.31
N ASP A 182 24.44 -16.81 -1.53
CA ASP A 182 24.00 -16.47 -0.18
C ASP A 182 22.69 -15.68 -0.24
N ALA A 183 21.86 -15.90 0.76
CA ALA A 183 20.64 -15.14 0.95
C ALA A 183 20.62 -14.53 2.35
N PRO A 184 19.98 -13.36 2.51
CA PRO A 184 19.77 -12.79 3.84
C PRO A 184 19.00 -13.73 4.75
N HIS A 185 19.23 -13.60 6.05
CA HIS A 185 18.64 -14.49 7.06
C HIS A 185 17.10 -14.50 7.05
N GLU A 186 16.47 -13.39 6.64
CA GLU A 186 15.02 -13.27 6.55
C GLU A 186 14.45 -13.73 5.20
N PHE A 187 15.30 -14.04 4.23
CA PHE A 187 14.88 -14.45 2.90
C PHE A 187 14.08 -15.76 2.99
N HIS A 188 12.91 -15.85 2.38
CA HIS A 188 12.20 -17.11 2.24
C HIS A 188 11.65 -17.21 0.82
N ALA A 189 12.09 -18.22 0.05
CA ALA A 189 11.75 -18.36 -1.37
C ALA A 189 10.27 -18.11 -1.70
N ARG A 190 9.35 -18.63 -0.87
CA ARG A 190 7.91 -18.41 -1.04
C ARG A 190 7.39 -17.04 -0.60
N PHE A 191 7.91 -16.48 0.49
CA PHE A 191 7.32 -15.31 1.16
C PHE A 191 8.08 -14.01 0.87
N SER A 192 9.23 -14.10 0.22
CA SER A 192 10.01 -12.98 -0.29
C SER A 192 9.76 -12.72 -1.77
N ALA A 193 9.13 -13.67 -2.49
CA ALA A 193 8.69 -13.42 -3.87
C ALA A 193 7.54 -12.42 -3.88
N SER A 194 7.67 -11.35 -4.66
CA SER A 194 6.62 -10.34 -4.84
C SER A 194 5.51 -10.79 -5.79
N GLY A 195 5.80 -11.79 -6.61
CA GLY A 195 4.84 -12.43 -7.51
C GLY A 195 5.50 -13.50 -8.36
N LYS A 196 4.79 -13.99 -9.37
CA LYS A 196 5.21 -15.07 -10.27
C LYS A 196 4.76 -14.77 -11.68
N THR A 197 5.57 -15.20 -12.65
CA THR A 197 5.20 -15.21 -14.06
C THR A 197 5.04 -16.67 -14.51
N TYR A 198 3.86 -16.99 -15.02
CA TYR A 198 3.60 -18.27 -15.67
C TYR A 198 3.43 -18.06 -17.17
N VAL A 199 3.90 -19.02 -17.95
CA VAL A 199 3.65 -19.08 -19.39
C VAL A 199 2.96 -20.39 -19.71
N TYR A 200 1.87 -20.30 -20.46
CA TYR A 200 1.19 -21.45 -21.03
C TYR A 200 1.28 -21.44 -22.55
N ARG A 201 1.74 -22.52 -23.16
CA ARG A 201 1.79 -22.64 -24.63
C ARG A 201 0.68 -23.55 -25.15
N LEU A 202 0.02 -23.09 -26.18
CA LEU A 202 -1.15 -23.73 -26.80
C LEU A 202 -0.90 -23.88 -28.30
N HIS A 203 -1.04 -25.10 -28.82
CA HIS A 203 -1.11 -25.34 -30.26
C HIS A 203 -2.57 -25.42 -30.66
N TYR A 204 -2.99 -24.49 -31.52
CA TYR A 204 -4.38 -24.27 -31.92
C TYR A 204 -4.60 -24.35 -33.43
N SER A 205 -3.71 -25.04 -34.17
CA SER A 205 -3.93 -25.41 -35.58
C SER A 205 -4.52 -26.81 -35.73
N LYS A 206 -5.14 -27.06 -36.89
CA LYS A 206 -5.51 -28.41 -37.37
C LYS A 206 -4.31 -29.20 -37.85
N ASP A 207 -3.22 -28.51 -38.19
CA ASP A 207 -1.97 -29.16 -38.59
C ASP A 207 -1.39 -29.92 -37.39
N PRO A 208 -0.76 -31.07 -37.63
CA PRO A 208 -0.10 -31.82 -36.57
C PRO A 208 0.88 -30.93 -35.80
N GLU A 209 0.87 -31.03 -34.47
CA GLU A 209 1.90 -30.37 -33.65
C GLU A 209 3.27 -30.96 -33.98
N ASP A 210 4.32 -30.16 -33.79
CA ASP A 210 5.69 -30.66 -33.77
C ASP A 210 5.81 -31.72 -32.66
N PRO A 211 6.20 -32.98 -32.97
CA PRO A 211 6.38 -34.01 -31.96
C PRO A 211 7.32 -33.58 -30.83
N LEU A 212 8.30 -32.70 -31.06
CA LEU A 212 9.19 -32.21 -30.01
C LEU A 212 8.50 -31.17 -29.10
N ALA A 213 7.55 -30.39 -29.64
CA ALA A 213 6.81 -29.38 -28.91
C ALA A 213 5.78 -29.98 -27.93
N ARG A 214 5.31 -31.21 -28.15
CA ARG A 214 4.31 -31.91 -27.30
C ARG A 214 4.64 -31.95 -25.80
N PHE A 215 5.93 -31.84 -25.46
CA PHE A 215 6.40 -31.84 -24.09
C PHE A 215 6.20 -30.50 -23.38
N PHE A 216 6.12 -29.39 -24.11
CA PHE A 216 6.10 -28.02 -23.57
C PHE A 216 4.93 -27.17 -24.11
N CYS A 217 4.06 -27.77 -24.91
CA CYS A 217 2.93 -27.15 -25.57
C CYS A 217 1.74 -28.10 -25.50
N PHE A 218 0.56 -27.55 -25.19
CA PHE A 218 -0.68 -28.31 -25.21
C PHE A 218 -1.34 -28.19 -26.58
N ALA A 219 -1.37 -29.30 -27.35
CA ALA A 219 -2.20 -29.41 -28.54
C ALA A 219 -3.67 -29.54 -28.20
N MET A 220 -4.45 -28.56 -28.67
CA MET A 220 -5.89 -28.57 -28.50
C MET A 220 -6.53 -29.73 -29.28
N PRO A 221 -7.60 -30.34 -28.74
CA PRO A 221 -8.41 -31.29 -29.50
C PRO A 221 -8.96 -30.65 -30.77
N HIS A 222 -8.97 -31.41 -31.87
CA HIS A 222 -9.48 -30.96 -33.18
C HIS A 222 -10.87 -30.31 -33.13
N GLY A 223 -11.76 -30.80 -32.26
CA GLY A 223 -13.10 -30.23 -32.09
C GLY A 223 -13.10 -28.82 -31.49
N TRP A 224 -12.11 -28.48 -30.67
CA TRP A 224 -11.98 -27.15 -30.08
C TRP A 224 -11.33 -26.17 -31.07
N VAL A 225 -10.29 -26.62 -31.77
CA VAL A 225 -9.60 -25.84 -32.82
C VAL A 225 -10.58 -25.29 -33.87
N ARG A 226 -11.63 -26.05 -34.22
CA ARG A 226 -12.63 -25.64 -35.23
C ARG A 226 -13.43 -24.40 -34.86
N VAL A 227 -13.60 -24.12 -33.58
CA VAL A 227 -14.43 -23.03 -33.05
C VAL A 227 -13.63 -22.03 -32.22
N PHE A 228 -12.30 -22.20 -32.17
CA PHE A 228 -11.42 -21.38 -31.36
C PHE A 228 -11.17 -20.03 -32.04
N ASP A 229 -11.32 -18.96 -31.27
CA ASP A 229 -11.04 -17.60 -31.67
C ASP A 229 -9.99 -16.97 -30.74
N LEU A 230 -8.88 -16.51 -31.33
CA LEU A 230 -7.76 -15.93 -30.59
C LEU A 230 -8.11 -14.57 -29.97
N ASP A 231 -8.97 -13.78 -30.61
CA ASP A 231 -9.41 -12.49 -30.09
C ASP A 231 -10.39 -12.67 -28.94
N LEU A 232 -11.24 -13.70 -28.99
CA LEU A 232 -12.04 -14.09 -27.81
C LEU A 232 -11.15 -14.57 -26.65
N LEU A 233 -10.04 -15.26 -26.93
CA LEU A 233 -9.06 -15.62 -25.89
C LEU A 233 -8.45 -14.36 -25.25
N ARG A 234 -8.10 -13.36 -26.07
CA ARG A 234 -7.58 -12.05 -25.61
C ARG A 234 -8.61 -11.31 -24.77
N SER A 235 -9.86 -11.26 -25.21
CA SER A 235 -10.94 -10.62 -24.45
C SER A 235 -11.18 -11.33 -23.12
N ALA A 236 -11.30 -12.67 -23.12
CA ALA A 236 -11.47 -13.45 -21.90
C ALA A 236 -10.32 -13.26 -20.90
N ALA A 237 -9.08 -13.06 -21.38
CA ALA A 237 -7.92 -12.79 -20.54
C ALA A 237 -8.10 -11.53 -19.66
N GLN A 238 -8.70 -10.47 -20.20
CA GLN A 238 -8.80 -9.18 -19.53
C GLN A 238 -9.72 -9.21 -18.29
N HIS A 239 -10.71 -10.10 -18.27
CA HIS A 239 -11.60 -10.27 -17.11
C HIS A 239 -10.84 -10.70 -15.84
N PHE A 240 -9.72 -11.41 -16.00
CA PHE A 240 -8.95 -11.92 -14.87
C PHE A 240 -7.99 -10.89 -14.26
N VAL A 241 -7.71 -9.78 -14.94
CA VAL A 241 -6.78 -8.73 -14.46
C VAL A 241 -7.40 -8.00 -13.26
N GLY A 242 -6.59 -7.75 -12.23
CA GLY A 242 -7.03 -7.12 -10.99
C GLY A 242 -7.15 -8.09 -9.81
N LEU A 243 -7.83 -7.65 -8.75
CA LEU A 243 -8.02 -8.41 -7.52
C LEU A 243 -9.38 -9.12 -7.54
N HIS A 244 -9.38 -10.45 -7.51
CA HIS A 244 -10.59 -11.27 -7.60
C HIS A 244 -10.57 -12.44 -6.62
N ASP A 245 -11.74 -13.01 -6.37
CA ASP A 245 -11.86 -14.28 -5.65
C ASP A 245 -11.76 -15.47 -6.62
N PHE A 246 -10.69 -16.25 -6.50
CA PHE A 246 -10.43 -17.40 -7.37
C PHE A 246 -10.96 -18.73 -6.82
N ALA A 247 -11.94 -18.71 -5.90
CA ALA A 247 -12.54 -19.91 -5.31
C ALA A 247 -13.04 -20.93 -6.35
N HIS A 248 -13.65 -20.47 -7.45
CA HIS A 248 -14.16 -21.32 -8.52
C HIS A 248 -13.08 -21.88 -9.45
N PHE A 249 -11.89 -21.29 -9.43
CA PHE A 249 -10.74 -21.69 -10.24
C PHE A 249 -9.75 -22.56 -9.46
N THR A 250 -10.02 -22.92 -8.21
CA THR A 250 -9.16 -23.78 -7.39
C THR A 250 -9.90 -25.03 -6.91
N GLN A 251 -9.18 -25.96 -6.28
CA GLN A 251 -9.79 -27.00 -5.46
C GLN A 251 -9.78 -26.54 -4.00
N LEU A 252 -10.91 -25.97 -3.53
CA LEU A 252 -11.04 -25.38 -2.19
C LEU A 252 -10.63 -26.35 -1.07
N ALA A 253 -10.97 -27.64 -1.19
CA ALA A 253 -10.58 -28.67 -0.21
C ALA A 253 -9.06 -28.90 -0.08
N LYS A 254 -8.26 -28.34 -0.99
CA LYS A 254 -6.79 -28.38 -0.97
C LYS A 254 -6.18 -27.06 -0.48
N LEU A 255 -6.99 -26.08 -0.10
CA LEU A 255 -6.50 -24.89 0.59
C LEU A 255 -6.07 -25.28 2.01
N GLU A 256 -4.84 -24.92 2.37
CA GLU A 256 -4.31 -25.18 3.72
C GLU A 256 -4.90 -24.17 4.72
N GLY A 257 -5.77 -24.60 5.63
CA GLY A 257 -6.34 -23.78 6.70
C GLY A 257 -7.33 -22.70 6.22
N ASN A 258 -7.52 -21.62 7.00
CA ASN A 258 -8.38 -20.47 6.67
C ASN A 258 -7.79 -19.52 5.61
N ARG A 259 -7.11 -20.05 4.59
CA ARG A 259 -6.45 -19.20 3.58
C ARG A 259 -7.47 -18.64 2.58
N SER A 260 -7.38 -17.34 2.35
CA SER A 260 -8.17 -16.63 1.35
C SER A 260 -7.85 -17.09 -0.08
N SER A 261 -8.90 -17.17 -0.91
CA SER A 261 -8.86 -17.39 -2.36
C SER A 261 -8.70 -16.09 -3.16
N LEU A 262 -8.62 -14.93 -2.50
CA LEU A 262 -8.35 -13.66 -3.15
C LEU A 262 -6.93 -13.62 -3.72
N ARG A 263 -6.79 -13.32 -5.00
CA ARG A 263 -5.49 -13.12 -5.66
C ARG A 263 -5.55 -11.95 -6.62
N ARG A 264 -4.38 -11.33 -6.83
CA ARG A 264 -4.20 -10.28 -7.81
C ARG A 264 -3.46 -10.80 -9.02
N ILE A 265 -4.07 -10.65 -10.19
CA ILE A 265 -3.42 -10.79 -11.48
C ILE A 265 -3.01 -9.39 -11.93
N GLU A 266 -1.73 -9.19 -12.20
CA GLU A 266 -1.18 -7.90 -12.62
C GLU A 266 -1.33 -7.69 -14.13
N ASP A 267 -1.02 -8.72 -14.92
CA ASP A 267 -1.14 -8.70 -16.38
C ASP A 267 -1.47 -10.11 -16.90
N VAL A 268 -2.23 -10.17 -18.00
CA VAL A 268 -2.40 -11.39 -18.80
C VAL A 268 -2.21 -11.03 -20.26
N ARG A 269 -1.14 -11.55 -20.85
CA ARG A 269 -0.77 -11.28 -22.24
C ARG A 269 -0.90 -12.51 -23.10
N VAL A 270 -1.69 -12.41 -24.17
CA VAL A 270 -1.81 -13.44 -25.19
C VAL A 270 -0.97 -13.05 -26.40
N VAL A 271 0.09 -13.81 -26.66
CA VAL A 271 1.01 -13.59 -27.77
C VAL A 271 0.81 -14.71 -28.79
N ASP A 272 0.53 -14.33 -30.04
CA ASP A 272 0.53 -15.26 -31.17
C ASP A 272 1.98 -15.50 -31.59
N GLU A 273 2.56 -16.63 -31.18
CA GLU A 273 3.99 -16.92 -31.44
C GLU A 273 4.21 -17.36 -32.88
N ILE A 274 3.28 -18.16 -33.41
CA ILE A 274 3.25 -18.61 -34.79
C ILE A 274 1.81 -18.41 -35.27
N PRO A 275 1.56 -17.36 -36.09
CA PRO A 275 0.22 -16.99 -36.52
C PRO A 275 -0.61 -18.17 -37.02
N GLY A 276 -1.75 -18.40 -36.37
CA GLY A 276 -2.70 -19.45 -36.71
C GLY A 276 -2.30 -20.86 -36.27
N GLN A 277 -1.18 -21.02 -35.55
CA GLN A 277 -0.70 -22.33 -35.11
C GLN A 277 -0.42 -22.41 -33.62
N ARG A 278 0.32 -21.45 -33.07
CA ARG A 278 0.77 -21.54 -31.67
C ARG A 278 0.75 -20.18 -31.00
N CYS A 279 0.09 -20.12 -29.85
CA CYS A 279 0.09 -18.94 -29.00
C CYS A 279 0.64 -19.28 -27.62
N ARG A 280 1.07 -18.24 -26.90
CA ARG A 280 1.38 -18.34 -25.49
C ARG A 280 0.58 -17.33 -24.68
N VAL A 281 0.21 -17.73 -23.48
CA VAL A 281 -0.46 -16.89 -22.49
C VAL A 281 0.52 -16.66 -21.34
N GLU A 282 0.96 -15.42 -21.18
CA GLU A 282 1.82 -14.97 -20.09
C GLU A 282 0.93 -14.40 -18.98
N ILE A 283 1.14 -14.84 -17.74
CA ILE A 283 0.30 -14.45 -16.58
C ILE A 283 1.23 -14.02 -15.44
N ASP A 284 1.11 -12.75 -15.06
CA ASP A 284 1.79 -12.18 -13.90
C ASP A 284 0.81 -12.07 -12.72
N LEU A 285 1.17 -12.62 -11.57
CA LEU A 285 0.29 -12.66 -10.40
C LEU A 285 1.05 -12.65 -9.07
N ASP A 286 0.38 -12.19 -8.01
CA ASP A 286 0.92 -12.17 -6.64
C ASP A 286 1.16 -13.58 -6.06
N GLY A 287 0.31 -14.55 -6.43
CA GLY A 287 0.52 -15.95 -6.09
C GLY A 287 -0.59 -16.89 -6.57
N ALA A 288 -0.23 -18.09 -7.02
CA ALA A 288 -1.20 -19.08 -7.47
C ALA A 288 -1.80 -19.92 -6.32
N LEU A 289 -3.10 -20.25 -6.43
CA LEU A 289 -3.72 -21.36 -5.69
C LEU A 289 -3.50 -22.69 -6.44
N PHE A 290 -3.79 -23.82 -5.77
CA PHE A 290 -3.69 -25.14 -6.39
C PHE A 290 -4.56 -25.24 -7.65
N ARG A 291 -3.95 -25.57 -8.80
CA ARG A 291 -4.56 -25.64 -10.13
C ARG A 291 -5.17 -24.34 -10.69
N MET A 292 -5.06 -23.22 -9.97
CA MET A 292 -5.66 -21.94 -10.34
C MET A 292 -5.37 -21.53 -11.78
N VAL A 293 -4.08 -21.44 -12.13
CA VAL A 293 -3.64 -20.98 -13.45
C VAL A 293 -4.19 -21.85 -14.57
N ARG A 294 -4.19 -23.18 -14.39
CA ARG A 294 -4.66 -24.14 -15.41
C ARG A 294 -6.18 -24.14 -15.58
N ASN A 295 -6.92 -23.91 -14.50
CA ASN A 295 -8.38 -23.76 -14.53
C ASN A 295 -8.78 -22.42 -15.16
N MET A 296 -8.06 -21.34 -14.83
CA MET A 296 -8.23 -20.02 -15.44
C MET A 296 -8.03 -20.10 -16.95
N LEU A 297 -6.91 -20.69 -17.40
CA LEU A 297 -6.64 -20.92 -18.82
C LEU A 297 -7.70 -21.81 -19.47
N GLY A 298 -8.21 -22.82 -18.76
CA GLY A 298 -9.29 -23.66 -19.27
C GLY A 298 -10.57 -22.88 -19.52
N CYS A 299 -10.91 -21.98 -18.60
CA CYS A 299 -12.04 -21.05 -18.75
C CYS A 299 -11.84 -20.12 -19.95
N MET A 300 -10.66 -19.52 -20.08
CA MET A 300 -10.31 -18.66 -21.22
C MET A 300 -10.43 -19.41 -22.55
N VAL A 301 -9.91 -20.64 -22.64
CA VAL A 301 -9.99 -21.47 -23.85
C VAL A 301 -11.44 -21.88 -24.14
N SER A 302 -12.23 -22.20 -23.12
CA SER A 302 -13.67 -22.47 -23.29
C SER A 302 -14.44 -21.25 -23.79
N ALA A 303 -14.12 -20.06 -23.31
CA ALA A 303 -14.70 -18.80 -23.80
C ALA A 303 -14.29 -18.52 -25.26
N ALA A 304 -13.02 -18.75 -25.59
CA ALA A 304 -12.51 -18.68 -26.96
C ALA A 304 -13.17 -19.69 -27.91
N CYS A 305 -13.73 -20.79 -27.38
CA CYS A 305 -14.52 -21.76 -28.13
C CYS A 305 -16.04 -21.47 -28.10
N GLY A 306 -16.46 -20.32 -27.57
CA GLY A 306 -17.88 -19.93 -27.45
C GLY A 306 -18.70 -20.72 -26.43
N ARG A 307 -18.07 -21.46 -25.51
CA ARG A 307 -18.77 -22.28 -24.50
C ARG A 307 -19.07 -21.55 -23.20
N ILE A 308 -18.36 -20.46 -22.95
CA ILE A 308 -18.48 -19.63 -21.75
C ILE A 308 -18.57 -18.18 -22.20
N SER A 309 -19.55 -17.44 -21.68
CA SER A 309 -19.69 -16.01 -21.95
C SER A 309 -18.85 -15.17 -20.97
N SER A 310 -18.55 -13.91 -21.35
CA SER A 310 -17.90 -12.92 -20.49
C SER A 310 -18.60 -12.74 -19.15
N GLU A 311 -19.93 -12.76 -19.16
CA GLU A 311 -20.76 -12.56 -17.96
C GLU A 311 -20.61 -13.74 -16.99
N GLN A 312 -20.47 -14.96 -17.51
CA GLN A 312 -20.21 -16.15 -16.68
C GLN A 312 -18.82 -16.10 -16.04
N ILE A 313 -17.81 -15.54 -16.74
CA ILE A 313 -16.48 -15.33 -16.15
C ILE A 313 -16.58 -14.34 -14.99
N ASP A 314 -17.24 -13.20 -15.20
CA ASP A 314 -17.44 -12.18 -14.18
C ASP A 314 -18.25 -12.68 -12.99
N GLU A 315 -19.29 -13.48 -13.22
CA GLU A 315 -20.09 -14.11 -12.17
C GLU A 315 -19.20 -15.00 -11.29
N MET A 316 -18.37 -15.84 -11.90
CA MET A 316 -17.44 -16.70 -11.15
C MET A 316 -16.41 -15.90 -10.36
N LEU A 317 -15.89 -14.79 -10.89
CA LEU A 317 -14.92 -13.93 -10.19
C LEU A 317 -15.54 -13.14 -9.03
N LYS A 318 -16.85 -12.87 -9.09
CA LYS A 318 -17.65 -12.23 -8.03
C LYS A 318 -18.18 -13.21 -6.97
N GLY A 319 -17.86 -14.50 -7.09
CA GLY A 319 -18.26 -15.53 -6.13
C GLY A 319 -19.66 -16.13 -6.36
N GLY A 320 -20.19 -16.04 -7.59
CA GLY A 320 -21.46 -16.65 -7.98
C GLY A 320 -21.36 -18.16 -8.24
N THR A 321 -22.02 -18.66 -9.29
CA THR A 321 -22.11 -20.12 -9.50
C THR A 321 -20.90 -20.67 -10.25
N ARG A 322 -20.35 -21.81 -9.79
CA ARG A 322 -19.28 -22.50 -10.52
C ARG A 322 -19.79 -23.03 -11.86
N CYS A 323 -19.26 -22.51 -12.97
CA CYS A 323 -19.44 -23.14 -14.29
C CYS A 323 -18.65 -24.45 -14.38
N ARG A 324 -19.26 -25.50 -14.98
CA ARG A 324 -18.62 -26.81 -15.20
C ARG A 324 -18.13 -27.00 -16.64
N ASP A 325 -18.31 -25.99 -17.49
CA ASP A 325 -18.08 -26.06 -18.94
C ASP A 325 -16.63 -25.71 -19.35
N PHE A 326 -15.72 -25.69 -18.38
CA PHE A 326 -14.29 -25.61 -18.63
C PHE A 326 -13.49 -26.67 -17.86
N PRO A 327 -12.49 -27.29 -18.51
CA PRO A 327 -11.61 -28.25 -17.85
C PRO A 327 -10.41 -27.59 -17.19
N CYS A 328 -9.71 -28.34 -16.35
CA CYS A 328 -8.34 -28.00 -15.96
C CYS A 328 -7.40 -28.34 -17.12
N LEU A 329 -6.73 -27.36 -17.73
CA LEU A 329 -5.86 -27.65 -18.87
C LEU A 329 -4.68 -28.55 -18.47
N PRO A 330 -4.11 -29.35 -19.40
CA PRO A 330 -2.95 -30.20 -19.13
C PRO A 330 -1.71 -29.44 -18.64
N ALA A 331 -0.87 -30.13 -17.87
CA ALA A 331 0.29 -29.55 -17.20
C ALA A 331 1.48 -29.27 -18.14
N ASN A 332 1.63 -30.05 -19.22
CA ASN A 332 2.74 -29.96 -20.18
C ASN A 332 2.82 -28.61 -20.90
N GLY A 333 1.69 -27.89 -21.03
CA GLY A 333 1.71 -26.54 -21.59
C GLY A 333 2.21 -25.47 -20.62
N LEU A 334 2.26 -25.75 -19.30
CA LEU A 334 2.51 -24.74 -18.26
C LEU A 334 3.97 -24.74 -17.80
N CYS A 335 4.57 -23.55 -17.78
CA CYS A 335 5.88 -23.29 -17.22
C CYS A 335 5.85 -22.14 -16.20
N LEU A 336 6.51 -22.32 -15.05
CA LEU A 336 6.88 -21.20 -14.18
C LEU A 336 8.15 -20.54 -14.76
N GLU A 337 8.01 -19.37 -15.39
CA GLU A 337 9.14 -18.66 -15.97
C GLU A 337 10.04 -18.07 -14.89
N LYS A 338 9.45 -17.33 -13.93
CA LYS A 338 10.20 -16.74 -12.81
C LYS A 338 9.33 -16.51 -11.58
N ALA A 339 9.96 -16.59 -10.40
CA ALA A 339 9.49 -15.88 -9.23
C ALA A 339 10.04 -14.44 -9.28
N MET A 340 9.16 -13.44 -9.24
CA MET A 340 9.53 -12.03 -9.22
C MET A 340 10.15 -11.65 -7.87
N GLY A 341 11.10 -10.70 -7.89
CA GLY A 341 11.85 -10.30 -6.70
C GLY A 341 12.97 -11.27 -6.32
N TRP A 342 13.55 -11.96 -7.31
CA TRP A 342 14.48 -13.06 -7.07
C TRP A 342 15.74 -13.02 -7.98
N ASP A 343 15.76 -12.23 -9.05
CA ASP A 343 16.70 -12.25 -10.18
C ASP A 343 17.75 -11.16 -10.09
N GLY A 344 18.34 -10.93 -8.91
CA GLY A 344 19.38 -9.92 -8.73
C GLY A 344 18.96 -8.48 -9.04
N GLY A 345 17.73 -8.24 -9.48
CA GLY A 345 17.11 -6.93 -9.73
C GLY A 345 16.16 -6.48 -8.63
N THR A 346 16.01 -7.26 -7.57
CA THR A 346 15.65 -6.73 -6.26
C THR A 346 16.81 -7.02 -5.35
N THR A 347 17.76 -6.10 -5.34
CA THR A 347 18.33 -5.63 -4.08
C THR A 347 17.32 -5.87 -2.96
N LEU A 348 17.69 -6.64 -1.92
CA LEU A 348 16.88 -6.65 -0.71
C LEU A 348 16.61 -5.19 -0.34
N ALA A 349 15.52 -4.85 0.34
CA ALA A 349 15.33 -3.46 0.78
C ALA A 349 16.60 -2.82 1.38
N TYR A 350 17.35 -3.61 2.14
CA TYR A 350 18.66 -3.22 2.66
C TYR A 350 19.70 -2.94 1.57
N ASP A 351 19.80 -3.79 0.55
CA ASP A 351 20.71 -3.57 -0.56
C ASP A 351 20.24 -2.42 -1.47
N LEU A 352 18.93 -2.17 -1.62
CA LEU A 352 18.38 -1.11 -2.48
C LEU A 352 18.69 0.25 -1.87
N HIS A 353 18.52 0.36 -0.54
CA HIS A 353 18.94 1.50 0.26
C HIS A 353 20.47 1.64 0.39
N ARG A 354 21.26 0.66 -0.07
CA ARG A 354 22.73 0.80 -0.19
C ARG A 354 23.16 1.17 -1.61
N LEU A 355 22.45 0.71 -2.64
CA LEU A 355 22.76 1.00 -4.04
C LEU A 355 22.21 2.35 -4.50
N VAL A 356 21.01 2.70 -4.06
CA VAL A 356 20.38 3.99 -4.35
C VAL A 356 20.75 4.94 -3.22
N PRO A 357 21.46 6.05 -3.49
CA PRO A 357 21.87 6.97 -2.43
C PRO A 357 20.65 7.70 -1.83
N ALA A 358 20.78 8.17 -0.59
CA ALA A 358 19.65 8.65 0.22
C ALA A 358 18.97 9.92 -0.32
N ASP A 359 19.72 10.74 -1.04
CA ASP A 359 19.23 11.89 -1.82
C ASP A 359 18.37 11.49 -3.02
N ARG A 360 18.24 10.20 -3.30
CA ARG A 360 17.37 9.68 -4.37
C ARG A 360 16.12 8.97 -3.88
N TRP A 361 15.84 8.96 -2.58
CA TRP A 361 14.66 8.29 -2.01
C TRP A 361 13.41 9.19 -2.03
N CYS A 362 13.12 9.75 -3.20
CA CYS A 362 12.09 10.78 -3.33
C CYS A 362 10.77 10.26 -3.93
N VAL A 363 9.73 11.06 -3.73
CA VAL A 363 8.38 10.86 -4.27
C VAL A 363 7.97 12.07 -5.11
N THR A 364 7.00 11.88 -6.00
CA THR A 364 6.45 12.96 -6.83
C THR A 364 5.18 13.56 -6.22
N HIS A 365 4.77 14.73 -6.73
CA HIS A 365 3.46 15.31 -6.39
C HIS A 365 2.28 14.35 -6.67
N ARG A 366 2.41 13.53 -7.73
CA ARG A 366 1.40 12.54 -8.12
C ARG A 366 1.33 11.40 -7.10
N ASP A 367 2.46 10.96 -6.57
CA ASP A 367 2.52 9.90 -5.56
C ASP A 367 1.77 10.28 -4.29
N LEU A 368 1.90 11.53 -3.83
CA LEU A 368 1.15 12.03 -2.66
C LEU A 368 -0.36 12.05 -2.89
N ARG A 369 -0.81 12.20 -4.14
CA ARG A 369 -2.24 12.09 -4.49
C ARG A 369 -2.72 10.64 -4.39
N PHE A 370 -1.93 9.69 -4.87
CA PHE A 370 -2.24 8.26 -4.76
C PHE A 370 -2.23 7.80 -3.32
N LEU A 371 -1.21 8.18 -2.55
CA LEU A 371 -1.12 7.88 -1.13
C LEU A 371 -2.37 8.36 -0.37
N ARG A 372 -2.87 9.56 -0.66
CA ARG A 372 -4.13 10.06 -0.07
C ARG A 372 -5.32 9.13 -0.36
N GLN A 373 -5.45 8.67 -1.59
CA GLN A 373 -6.56 7.78 -2.00
C GLN A 373 -6.43 6.40 -1.36
N GLU A 374 -5.21 5.88 -1.28
CA GLU A 374 -4.87 4.62 -0.64
C GLU A 374 -5.22 4.63 0.85
N ILE A 375 -4.80 5.67 1.58
CA ILE A 375 -5.13 5.83 3.01
C ILE A 375 -6.64 5.94 3.24
N ARG A 376 -7.35 6.70 2.39
CA ARG A 376 -8.82 6.78 2.45
C ARG A 376 -9.48 5.41 2.25
N SER A 377 -8.97 4.63 1.30
CA SER A 377 -9.44 3.27 1.08
C SER A 377 -9.16 2.37 2.29
N ALA A 378 -7.97 2.47 2.87
CA ALA A 378 -7.55 1.69 4.03
C ALA A 378 -8.40 2.01 5.28
N LEU A 379 -8.76 3.28 5.49
CA LEU A 379 -9.71 3.69 6.53
C LEU A 379 -11.10 3.08 6.31
N ARG A 380 -11.65 3.15 5.09
CA ARG A 380 -12.96 2.58 4.77
C ARG A 380 -13.04 1.07 4.98
N HIS A 381 -11.97 0.35 4.68
CA HIS A 381 -11.90 -1.11 4.84
C HIS A 381 -11.42 -1.54 6.23
N GLY A 382 -11.26 -0.61 7.18
CA GLY A 382 -10.85 -0.90 8.56
C GLY A 382 -9.42 -1.42 8.70
N GLN A 383 -8.57 -1.21 7.69
CA GLN A 383 -7.13 -1.51 7.71
C GLN A 383 -6.37 -0.48 8.56
N ILE A 384 -6.81 0.78 8.52
CA ILE A 384 -6.37 1.82 9.46
C ILE A 384 -7.52 2.07 10.44
N ARG A 385 -7.20 1.98 11.73
CA ARG A 385 -8.09 2.22 12.86
C ARG A 385 -7.48 3.36 13.68
N PRO A 386 -8.02 4.59 13.54
CA PRO A 386 -7.59 5.74 14.34
C PRO A 386 -7.66 5.43 15.83
N GLY A 387 -6.62 5.79 16.58
CA GLY A 387 -6.60 5.69 18.03
C GLY A 387 -7.40 6.80 18.71
N PRO A 388 -7.48 6.81 20.06
CA PRO A 388 -8.21 7.83 20.82
C PRO A 388 -7.70 9.26 20.60
N GLU A 389 -6.40 9.40 20.30
CA GLU A 389 -5.72 10.68 20.09
C GLU A 389 -5.76 11.13 18.61
N ASP A 390 -6.25 10.28 17.71
CA ASP A 390 -6.29 10.55 16.27
C ASP A 390 -7.59 11.24 15.85
N ASP A 391 -7.48 12.16 14.88
CA ASP A 391 -8.64 12.81 14.26
C ASP A 391 -9.12 12.00 13.05
N ALA A 392 -10.26 11.32 13.16
CA ALA A 392 -10.79 10.50 12.07
C ALA A 392 -11.39 11.30 10.89
N SER A 393 -11.44 12.64 10.96
CA SER A 393 -12.10 13.46 9.95
C SER A 393 -11.34 13.51 8.62
N GLU A 394 -12.05 13.75 7.52
CA GLU A 394 -11.44 13.98 6.19
C GLU A 394 -10.62 15.27 6.08
N ALA A 395 -10.79 16.18 7.05
CA ALA A 395 -10.03 17.43 7.12
C ALA A 395 -8.60 17.18 7.61
N TYR A 396 -8.43 16.33 8.62
CA TYR A 396 -7.16 16.11 9.31
C TYR A 396 -6.61 14.70 9.10
N GLY A 397 -7.44 13.67 9.32
CA GLY A 397 -7.05 12.27 9.23
C GLY A 397 -6.21 11.82 10.43
N PRO A 398 -6.01 10.49 10.59
CA PRO A 398 -5.21 9.95 11.68
C PRO A 398 -3.77 10.46 11.60
N SER A 399 -3.06 10.41 12.72
CA SER A 399 -1.66 10.80 12.81
C SER A 399 -0.80 10.01 11.82
N ILE A 400 0.30 10.63 11.40
CA ILE A 400 1.30 9.95 10.57
C ILE A 400 1.87 8.72 11.28
N TYR A 401 2.01 8.70 12.61
CA TYR A 401 2.36 7.48 13.35
C TYR A 401 1.38 6.33 13.09
N THR A 402 0.09 6.58 13.24
CA THR A 402 -0.95 5.58 13.02
C THR A 402 -0.92 5.06 11.58
N VAL A 403 -0.81 5.96 10.60
CA VAL A 403 -0.71 5.58 9.19
C VAL A 403 0.57 4.80 8.91
N ASN A 404 1.69 5.18 9.52
CA ASN A 404 2.95 4.50 9.31
C ASN A 404 2.89 3.06 9.83
N GLU A 405 2.40 2.86 11.05
CA GLU A 405 2.29 1.52 11.66
C GLU A 405 1.27 0.63 10.98
N GLN A 406 0.09 1.18 10.65
CA GLN A 406 -1.04 0.37 10.19
C GLN A 406 -1.13 0.26 8.66
N TYR A 407 -0.42 1.12 7.91
CA TYR A 407 -0.47 1.11 6.44
C TYR A 407 0.92 1.08 5.79
N ILE A 408 1.77 2.08 6.02
CA ILE A 408 3.07 2.18 5.32
C ILE A 408 3.95 0.97 5.61
N LYS A 409 4.14 0.61 6.88
CA LYS A 409 4.95 -0.54 7.29
C LYS A 409 4.39 -1.85 6.71
N PRO A 410 3.10 -2.20 6.83
CA PRO A 410 2.55 -3.41 6.21
C PRO A 410 2.77 -3.48 4.69
N VAL A 411 2.49 -2.40 3.96
CA VAL A 411 2.63 -2.36 2.50
C VAL A 411 4.10 -2.51 2.09
N THR A 412 4.98 -1.73 2.68
CA THR A 412 6.42 -1.79 2.35
C THR A 412 7.06 -3.10 2.80
N ARG A 413 6.57 -3.74 3.87
CA ARG A 413 7.01 -5.08 4.31
C ARG A 413 6.65 -6.16 3.31
N GLN A 414 5.50 -6.05 2.65
CA GLN A 414 5.09 -6.94 1.57
C GLN A 414 5.96 -6.71 0.32
N ALA A 415 6.29 -5.44 0.05
CA ALA A 415 7.21 -5.06 -1.02
C ALA A 415 8.70 -5.24 -0.68
N GLY A 416 9.05 -6.18 0.19
CA GLY A 416 10.46 -6.52 0.48
C GLY A 416 11.17 -5.67 1.55
N LYS A 417 10.43 -4.88 2.34
CA LYS A 417 10.87 -3.97 3.43
C LYS A 417 11.52 -2.66 2.98
N MET A 418 11.41 -2.28 1.71
CA MET A 418 12.03 -1.05 1.18
C MET A 418 11.28 0.18 1.66
N SER A 419 11.74 1.37 1.30
CA SER A 419 10.97 2.56 1.62
C SER A 419 9.79 2.66 0.68
N TRP A 420 8.77 3.42 1.05
CA TRP A 420 7.62 3.62 0.18
C TRP A 420 8.06 4.33 -1.11
N ALA A 421 9.02 5.26 -1.02
CA ALA A 421 9.62 5.92 -2.17
C ALA A 421 10.27 4.94 -3.16
N LEU A 422 11.18 4.08 -2.69
CA LEU A 422 11.87 3.11 -3.57
C LEU A 422 10.97 1.96 -4.02
N MET A 423 9.88 1.69 -3.30
CA MET A 423 8.83 0.78 -3.77
C MET A 423 8.12 1.33 -5.01
N ARG A 424 7.94 2.66 -5.11
CA ARG A 424 7.35 3.30 -6.29
C ARG A 424 8.37 3.58 -7.38
N HIS A 425 9.59 3.93 -6.99
CA HIS A 425 10.67 4.36 -7.88
C HIS A 425 11.98 3.62 -7.54
N PRO A 426 12.14 2.35 -7.99
CA PRO A 426 13.30 1.54 -7.63
C PRO A 426 14.65 2.12 -8.06
N ASP A 427 14.69 2.88 -9.15
CA ASP A 427 15.92 3.54 -9.65
C ASP A 427 16.28 4.83 -8.89
N GLY A 428 15.40 5.27 -7.99
CA GLY A 428 15.51 6.54 -7.28
C GLY A 428 15.14 7.77 -8.12
N LEU A 429 14.82 8.85 -7.41
CA LEU A 429 14.47 10.16 -7.97
C LEU A 429 15.27 11.23 -7.24
N GLU A 430 15.91 12.16 -7.96
CA GLU A 430 16.69 13.27 -7.38
C GLU A 430 15.90 14.04 -6.31
N CYS A 431 16.57 14.52 -5.26
CA CYS A 431 15.95 15.35 -4.22
C CYS A 431 15.97 16.83 -4.61
N GLU A 432 14.83 17.35 -5.10
CA GLU A 432 14.67 18.78 -5.37
C GLU A 432 14.12 19.57 -4.18
N LEU A 433 13.18 18.95 -3.44
CA LEU A 433 12.47 19.52 -2.29
C LEU A 433 12.65 18.63 -1.05
N PHE A 434 13.15 19.17 0.05
CA PHE A 434 13.20 18.46 1.33
C PHE A 434 12.02 18.85 2.21
N ILE A 435 11.24 17.88 2.69
CA ILE A 435 10.06 18.13 3.54
C ILE A 435 10.38 17.82 5.00
N SER A 436 10.33 18.83 5.85
CA SER A 436 10.45 18.71 7.30
C SER A 436 9.08 18.80 7.97
N HIS A 437 8.76 17.85 8.83
CA HIS A 437 7.41 17.68 9.35
C HIS A 437 7.40 16.91 10.68
N ALA A 438 6.29 16.99 11.43
CA ALA A 438 6.12 16.23 12.66
C ALA A 438 5.36 14.93 12.39
N TRP A 439 5.49 13.92 13.26
CA TRP A 439 4.81 12.64 13.03
C TRP A 439 3.42 12.56 13.67
N GLN A 440 3.11 13.51 14.55
CA GLN A 440 1.85 13.62 15.28
C GLN A 440 0.73 14.29 14.46
N GLU A 441 1.05 14.90 13.33
CA GLU A 441 0.08 15.60 12.51
C GLU A 441 -0.84 14.65 11.74
N GLY A 442 -2.07 15.13 11.50
CA GLY A 442 -3.03 14.38 10.70
C GLY A 442 -2.54 14.22 9.26
N VAL A 443 -2.58 13.00 8.74
CA VAL A 443 -2.01 12.70 7.43
C VAL A 443 -2.71 13.45 6.28
N PHE A 444 -4.00 13.72 6.38
CA PHE A 444 -4.73 14.47 5.35
C PHE A 444 -4.47 15.97 5.42
N GLU A 445 -4.23 16.51 6.62
CA GLU A 445 -3.74 17.87 6.82
C GLU A 445 -2.36 18.02 6.17
N PHE A 446 -1.43 17.12 6.53
CA PHE A 446 -0.07 17.08 5.97
C PHE A 446 -0.09 17.03 4.44
N LEU A 447 -0.75 16.03 3.85
CA LEU A 447 -0.81 15.85 2.39
C LEU A 447 -1.45 17.05 1.69
N LYS A 448 -2.42 17.72 2.34
CA LYS A 448 -3.05 18.93 1.78
C LYS A 448 -2.09 20.11 1.78
N LYS A 449 -1.42 20.38 2.90
CA LYS A 449 -0.47 21.50 3.04
C LYS A 449 0.73 21.35 2.12
N VAL A 450 1.33 20.16 2.09
CA VAL A 450 2.46 19.83 1.22
C VAL A 450 2.08 20.02 -0.24
N ARG A 451 1.01 19.36 -0.72
CA ARG A 451 0.63 19.45 -2.14
C ARG A 451 0.24 20.85 -2.58
N HIS A 452 -0.28 21.68 -1.67
CA HIS A 452 -0.65 23.06 -1.98
C HIS A 452 0.56 24.00 -2.03
N SER A 453 1.51 23.80 -1.13
CA SER A 453 2.69 24.66 -0.97
C SER A 453 3.91 24.17 -1.77
N TRP A 454 3.75 23.05 -2.49
CA TRP A 454 4.77 22.48 -3.37
C TRP A 454 5.08 23.43 -4.53
N PRO A 455 6.33 23.91 -4.68
CA PRO A 455 6.71 24.81 -5.77
C PRO A 455 6.53 24.15 -7.13
N ARG A 456 5.80 24.80 -8.06
CA ARG A 456 5.43 24.21 -9.36
C ARG A 456 6.61 23.85 -10.25
N THR A 457 7.79 24.42 -9.99
CA THR A 457 9.02 24.17 -10.74
C THR A 457 9.70 22.87 -10.34
N LEU A 458 9.40 22.31 -9.16
CA LEU A 458 10.03 21.10 -8.62
C LEU A 458 9.11 19.90 -8.82
N GLN A 459 9.66 18.74 -9.17
CA GLN A 459 8.91 17.53 -9.48
C GLN A 459 8.93 16.51 -8.34
N THR A 460 10.02 16.48 -7.57
CA THR A 460 10.30 15.44 -6.58
C THR A 460 10.51 16.02 -5.18
N ALA A 461 10.20 15.24 -4.16
CA ALA A 461 10.50 15.60 -2.78
C ALA A 461 10.91 14.40 -1.93
N TRP A 462 11.78 14.68 -0.97
CA TRP A 462 12.15 13.77 0.09
C TRP A 462 11.28 14.02 1.33
N CYS A 463 10.75 12.96 1.94
CA CYS A 463 9.91 13.03 3.14
C CYS A 463 10.18 11.81 4.01
N CYS A 464 10.57 12.00 5.27
CA CYS A 464 11.09 10.89 6.10
C CYS A 464 10.11 9.73 6.30
N MET A 465 8.79 9.98 6.41
CA MET A 465 7.76 8.91 6.47
C MET A 465 7.80 7.98 5.25
N LEU A 466 8.12 8.50 4.06
CA LEU A 466 8.06 7.76 2.79
C LEU A 466 9.42 7.32 2.28
N ALA A 467 10.45 8.12 2.53
CA ALA A 467 11.80 7.94 2.04
C ALA A 467 12.59 6.92 2.86
N ASN A 468 12.42 6.91 4.19
CA ASN A 468 13.16 5.98 5.04
C ASN A 468 12.54 4.57 5.01
N PRO A 469 13.36 3.51 5.10
CA PRO A 469 12.85 2.14 5.21
C PRO A 469 12.25 1.87 6.59
N GLN A 470 10.95 2.06 6.71
CA GLN A 470 10.19 1.95 7.96
C GLN A 470 10.21 0.55 8.61
N ASN A 471 10.61 -0.48 7.87
CA ASN A 471 10.69 -1.87 8.33
C ASN A 471 12.11 -2.36 8.62
N LEU A 472 13.12 -1.51 8.42
CA LEU A 472 14.51 -1.85 8.68
C LEU A 472 14.98 -1.10 9.92
N ASP A 473 15.92 -1.71 10.65
CA ASP A 473 16.67 -0.96 11.65
C ASP A 473 17.65 -0.04 10.93
N ILE A 474 17.39 1.27 11.02
CA ILE A 474 18.24 2.30 10.42
C ILE A 474 19.29 2.86 11.38
N SER A 475 19.46 2.25 12.56
CA SER A 475 20.49 2.64 13.53
C SER A 475 21.88 2.75 12.88
N SER A 476 22.21 1.81 12.00
CA SER A 476 23.45 1.81 11.21
C SER A 476 23.61 3.02 10.26
N PHE A 477 22.50 3.61 9.77
CA PHE A 477 22.53 4.83 8.95
C PHE A 477 22.56 6.11 9.80
N LEU A 478 22.34 6.01 11.11
CA LEU A 478 22.25 7.15 12.04
C LEU A 478 23.46 7.24 12.99
N GLN A 479 24.58 6.60 12.63
CA GLN A 479 25.81 6.65 13.44
C GLN A 479 26.38 8.07 13.57
N SER A 480 26.18 8.92 12.56
CA SER A 480 26.47 10.35 12.62
C SER A 480 25.31 11.17 12.03
N PRO A 481 24.91 12.29 12.66
CA PRO A 481 23.93 13.21 12.09
C PRO A 481 24.31 13.72 10.69
N GLU A 482 25.59 13.99 10.46
CA GLU A 482 26.13 14.56 9.21
C GLU A 482 26.07 13.58 8.03
N THR A 483 26.22 12.28 8.30
CA THR A 483 26.17 11.23 7.28
C THR A 483 24.81 10.54 7.22
N SER A 484 23.82 11.07 7.94
CA SER A 484 22.49 10.48 8.00
C SER A 484 21.76 10.62 6.65
N PRO A 485 20.79 9.73 6.34
CA PRO A 485 19.96 9.88 5.13
C PRO A 485 19.28 11.25 5.02
N PHE A 486 18.99 11.86 6.17
CA PHE A 486 18.40 13.19 6.28
C PHE A 486 19.38 14.27 5.81
N ALA A 487 20.61 14.27 6.34
CA ALA A 487 21.62 15.25 5.97
C ALA A 487 22.03 15.11 4.49
N VAL A 488 22.16 13.87 4.00
CA VAL A 488 22.47 13.61 2.57
C VAL A 488 21.38 14.15 1.66
N ALA A 489 20.11 13.84 1.94
CA ALA A 489 18.99 14.33 1.12
C ALA A 489 18.80 15.85 1.26
N LEU A 490 19.02 16.41 2.45
CA LEU A 490 18.91 17.85 2.68
C LEU A 490 19.98 18.61 1.91
N ALA A 491 21.24 18.14 1.97
CA ALA A 491 22.37 18.73 1.25
C ALA A 491 22.10 18.80 -0.27
N ALA A 492 21.53 17.76 -0.85
CA ALA A 492 21.17 17.70 -2.28
C ALA A 492 20.02 18.66 -2.66
N SER A 493 19.07 18.90 -1.74
CA SER A 493 17.92 19.77 -2.00
C SER A 493 18.29 21.26 -2.05
N LYS A 494 17.56 22.04 -2.85
CA LYS A 494 17.70 23.52 -2.87
C LYS A 494 16.65 24.23 -2.00
N VAL A 495 15.54 23.55 -1.75
CA VAL A 495 14.38 24.09 -1.06
C VAL A 495 13.99 23.16 0.07
N MET A 496 13.79 23.72 1.26
CA MET A 496 13.19 23.03 2.40
C MET A 496 11.76 23.51 2.58
N LEU A 497 10.81 22.60 2.74
CA LEU A 497 9.42 22.89 3.09
C LEU A 497 9.13 22.41 4.50
N VAL A 498 8.91 23.35 5.42
CA VAL A 498 8.52 23.07 6.80
C VAL A 498 7.00 22.96 6.88
N VAL A 499 6.49 21.88 7.44
CA VAL A 499 5.05 21.60 7.54
C VAL A 499 4.57 21.77 8.98
N PRO A 500 4.01 22.94 9.34
CA PRO A 500 3.43 23.14 10.67
C PRO A 500 2.15 22.32 10.83
N ASN A 501 1.83 21.94 12.06
CA ASN A 501 0.58 21.27 12.44
C ASN A 501 0.01 21.87 13.73
N ARG A 502 -1.23 21.49 14.07
CA ARG A 502 -1.96 22.01 15.24
C ARG A 502 -1.57 21.37 16.57
N HIS A 503 -0.95 20.20 16.55
CA HIS A 503 -0.72 19.38 17.75
C HIS A 503 0.54 19.83 18.49
N GLN A 504 1.59 20.17 17.75
CA GLN A 504 2.84 20.66 18.33
C GLN A 504 3.65 21.49 17.33
N SER A 505 4.54 22.33 17.87
CA SER A 505 5.58 22.96 17.06
C SER A 505 6.49 21.89 16.47
N VAL A 506 6.84 22.03 15.19
CA VAL A 506 7.75 21.10 14.51
C VAL A 506 9.14 21.12 15.18
N TYR A 507 9.53 22.25 15.77
CA TYR A 507 10.81 22.45 16.46
C TYR A 507 10.90 21.80 17.85
N THR A 508 9.83 21.17 18.35
CA THR A 508 9.96 20.29 19.53
C THR A 508 10.73 19.01 19.20
N ARG A 509 10.89 18.69 17.92
CA ARG A 509 11.67 17.54 17.45
C ARG A 509 13.09 17.97 17.11
N LEU A 510 14.06 17.38 17.79
CA LEU A 510 15.49 17.66 17.61
C LEU A 510 15.92 17.59 16.14
N TRP A 511 15.46 16.57 15.40
CA TRP A 511 15.78 16.42 13.97
C TRP A 511 15.25 17.58 13.12
N CYS A 512 14.04 18.06 13.37
CA CYS A 512 13.49 19.18 12.60
C CYS A 512 14.23 20.49 12.90
N SER A 513 14.63 20.70 14.15
CA SER A 513 15.47 21.84 14.53
C SER A 513 16.86 21.75 13.88
N TYR A 514 17.44 20.56 13.80
CA TYR A 514 18.71 20.32 13.13
C TYR A 514 18.63 20.55 11.61
N GLU A 515 17.56 20.05 10.96
CA GLU A 515 17.29 20.28 9.53
C GLU A 515 17.13 21.78 9.21
N ALA A 516 16.45 22.54 10.08
CA ALA A 516 16.30 23.98 9.92
C ALA A 516 17.63 24.72 10.08
N TYR A 517 18.45 24.32 11.08
CA TYR A 517 19.80 24.86 11.28
C TYR A 517 20.69 24.62 10.05
N LEU A 518 20.77 23.37 9.57
CA LEU A 518 21.56 23.03 8.38
C LEU A 518 21.08 23.78 7.14
N SER A 519 19.76 23.92 6.96
CA SER A 519 19.21 24.66 5.82
C SER A 519 19.57 26.14 5.85
N GLN A 520 19.67 26.73 7.05
CA GLN A 520 20.07 28.12 7.23
C GLN A 520 21.58 28.31 6.97
N GLU A 521 22.42 27.42 7.49
CA GLU A 521 23.87 27.41 7.24
C GLU A 521 24.18 27.23 5.73
N ASP A 522 23.49 26.31 5.06
CA ASP A 522 23.66 26.04 3.63
C ASP A 522 23.01 27.08 2.71
N GLY A 523 22.35 28.11 3.26
CA GLY A 523 21.69 29.17 2.49
C GLY A 523 20.51 28.68 1.62
N LYS A 524 19.82 27.61 2.04
CA LYS A 524 18.70 27.02 1.30
C LYS A 524 17.44 27.90 1.41
N THR A 525 16.56 27.79 0.41
CA THR A 525 15.25 28.47 0.48
C THR A 525 14.33 27.70 1.41
N ILE A 526 13.92 28.32 2.54
CA ILE A 526 13.00 27.72 3.50
C ILE A 526 11.58 28.25 3.26
N LEU A 527 10.65 27.35 2.97
CA LEU A 527 9.22 27.63 2.78
C LEU A 527 8.42 27.06 3.95
N ILE A 528 7.34 27.73 4.32
CA ILE A 528 6.40 27.25 5.34
C ILE A 528 5.11 26.80 4.65
N ALA A 529 4.73 25.55 4.85
CA ALA A 529 3.54 24.97 4.24
C ALA A 529 2.26 25.53 4.87
N HIS A 530 1.31 25.89 4.02
CA HIS A 530 0.01 26.42 4.41
C HIS A 530 -1.14 25.67 3.71
N SER A 531 -2.35 25.77 4.25
CA SER A 531 -3.56 25.24 3.61
C SER A 531 -4.24 26.33 2.78
N SER A 532 -4.94 25.95 1.70
CA SER A 532 -5.61 26.95 0.85
C SER A 532 -6.69 27.73 1.63
N ASN A 533 -6.49 29.03 1.78
CA ASN A 533 -7.46 29.92 2.41
C ASN A 533 -8.67 30.20 1.52
N LEU A 534 -8.66 29.82 0.23
CA LEU A 534 -9.69 30.22 -0.74
C LEU A 534 -11.11 29.83 -0.31
N SER A 535 -11.33 28.64 0.24
CA SER A 535 -12.66 28.21 0.72
C SER A 535 -13.11 28.94 2.00
N GLN A 536 -12.17 29.42 2.81
CA GLN A 536 -12.46 30.20 4.01
C GLN A 536 -12.70 31.67 3.65
N VAL A 537 -11.91 32.22 2.73
CA VAL A 537 -12.12 33.55 2.14
C VAL A 537 -13.47 33.61 1.43
N LEU A 538 -13.81 32.61 0.60
CA LEU A 538 -15.10 32.58 -0.09
C LEU A 538 -16.27 32.47 0.90
N ARG A 539 -16.15 31.65 1.94
CA ARG A 539 -17.17 31.57 3.02
C ARG A 539 -17.29 32.88 3.79
N ALA A 540 -16.17 33.53 4.10
CA ALA A 540 -16.18 34.84 4.76
C ALA A 540 -16.81 35.92 3.88
N LEU A 541 -16.54 35.91 2.57
CA LEU A 541 -17.17 36.81 1.60
C LEU A 541 -18.68 36.57 1.50
N ILE A 542 -19.13 35.30 1.52
CA ILE A 542 -20.56 34.95 1.56
C ILE A 542 -21.20 35.49 2.84
N TRP A 543 -20.59 35.28 4.00
CA TRP A 543 -21.11 35.78 5.27
C TRP A 543 -21.13 37.30 5.36
N LEU A 544 -20.09 37.98 4.85
CA LEU A 544 -20.04 39.44 4.73
C LEU A 544 -21.17 39.96 3.83
N ALA A 545 -21.39 39.33 2.68
CA ALA A 545 -22.49 39.69 1.78
C ALA A 545 -23.85 39.49 2.44
N LEU A 546 -24.04 38.37 3.16
CA LEU A 546 -25.30 38.06 3.84
C LEU A 546 -25.58 39.03 4.99
N ALA A 547 -24.56 39.38 5.78
CA ALA A 547 -24.66 40.40 6.83
C ALA A 547 -25.01 41.78 6.26
N ALA A 548 -24.40 42.16 5.13
CA ALA A 548 -24.71 43.42 4.45
C ALA A 548 -26.16 43.46 3.93
N ILE A 549 -26.65 42.36 3.33
CA ILE A 549 -28.02 42.25 2.84
C ILE A 549 -29.04 42.32 3.99
N VAL A 550 -28.81 41.57 5.07
CA VAL A 550 -29.68 41.58 6.25
C VAL A 550 -29.66 42.96 6.91
N GLY A 551 -28.49 43.59 7.01
CA GLY A 551 -28.35 44.95 7.51
C GLY A 551 -29.14 45.98 6.71
N LEU A 552 -29.05 45.91 5.38
CA LEU A 552 -29.80 46.79 4.48
C LEU A 552 -31.32 46.56 4.62
N ALA A 553 -31.76 45.30 4.67
CA ALA A 553 -33.17 44.95 4.81
C ALA A 553 -33.75 45.44 6.15
N LEU A 554 -33.01 45.27 7.25
CA LEU A 554 -33.39 45.79 8.56
C LEU A 554 -33.40 47.32 8.59
N GLY A 555 -32.42 47.99 7.97
CA GLY A 555 -32.42 49.45 7.84
C GLY A 555 -33.63 49.99 7.08
N ILE A 556 -34.01 49.33 5.97
CA ILE A 556 -35.23 49.67 5.22
C ILE A 556 -36.50 49.41 6.05
N LEU A 557 -36.52 48.34 6.84
CA LEU A 557 -37.66 48.02 7.71
C LEU A 557 -37.80 49.04 8.86
N PHE A 558 -36.70 49.42 9.52
CA PHE A 558 -36.71 50.38 10.62
C PHE A 558 -37.07 51.80 10.16
N THR A 559 -36.58 52.23 9.00
CA THR A 559 -36.97 53.52 8.40
C THR A 559 -38.46 53.57 8.03
N ARG A 560 -39.09 52.41 7.75
CA ARG A 560 -40.54 52.31 7.50
C ARG A 560 -41.40 52.19 8.76
N LEU A 561 -40.82 51.83 9.90
CA LEU A 561 -41.55 51.61 11.15
C LEU A 561 -41.56 52.84 12.08
N GLU A 562 -41.03 53.99 11.65
CA GLU A 562 -40.86 55.21 12.48
C GLU A 562 -40.17 54.95 13.84
N ALA A 563 -39.49 53.82 13.97
CA ALA A 563 -38.69 53.51 15.14
C ALA A 563 -37.37 54.27 15.02
N HIS A 564 -37.12 55.16 15.99
CA HIS A 564 -35.93 56.00 16.07
C HIS A 564 -34.65 55.31 15.57
N GLU A 565 -33.80 56.06 14.85
CA GLU A 565 -32.49 55.64 14.30
C GLU A 565 -31.58 54.91 15.31
N THR A 566 -31.88 54.99 16.60
CA THR A 566 -31.19 54.35 17.73
C THR A 566 -31.16 52.82 17.69
N PHE A 567 -32.08 52.11 17.02
CA PHE A 567 -32.15 50.63 17.08
C PHE A 567 -31.55 49.87 15.90
N ALA A 568 -31.40 50.49 14.72
CA ALA A 568 -30.93 49.79 13.52
C ALA A 568 -29.47 49.35 13.61
N VAL A 569 -28.62 50.17 14.22
CA VAL A 569 -27.18 49.92 14.27
C VAL A 569 -26.76 48.93 15.38
N PRO A 570 -27.36 48.94 16.60
CA PRO A 570 -27.14 47.86 17.57
C PRO A 570 -27.52 46.48 17.04
N ALA A 571 -28.61 46.37 16.28
CA ALA A 571 -29.01 45.11 15.64
C ALA A 571 -27.99 44.65 14.60
N LEU A 572 -27.45 45.56 13.79
CA LEU A 572 -26.38 45.28 12.84
C LEU A 572 -25.10 44.81 13.53
N THR A 573 -24.72 45.47 14.63
CA THR A 573 -23.56 45.10 15.45
C THR A 573 -23.72 43.70 16.04
N ILE A 574 -24.89 43.38 16.62
CA ILE A 574 -25.18 42.05 17.18
C ILE A 574 -25.11 40.97 16.09
N LEU A 575 -25.60 41.26 14.88
CA LEU A 575 -25.50 40.34 13.75
C LEU A 575 -24.05 40.14 13.30
N VAL A 576 -23.28 41.22 13.11
CA VAL A 576 -21.86 41.15 12.68
C VAL A 576 -21.00 40.40 13.71
N VAL A 577 -21.20 40.67 15.00
CA VAL A 577 -20.51 39.97 16.10
C VAL A 577 -21.01 38.52 16.23
N GLY A 578 -22.32 38.28 16.14
CA GLY A 578 -22.90 36.93 16.19
C GLY A 578 -22.43 36.04 15.03
N PHE A 579 -22.32 36.58 13.82
CA PHE A 579 -21.78 35.86 12.67
C PHE A 579 -20.28 35.62 12.77
N SER A 580 -19.52 36.49 13.45
CA SER A 580 -18.09 36.28 13.67
C SER A 580 -17.79 35.02 14.50
N LEU A 581 -18.70 34.63 15.40
CA LEU A 581 -18.60 33.42 16.22
C LEU A 581 -18.73 32.13 15.39
N LEU A 582 -19.31 32.20 14.19
CA LEU A 582 -19.46 31.06 13.27
C LEU A 582 -18.24 30.88 12.34
N ILE A 583 -17.23 31.73 12.45
CA ILE A 583 -16.03 31.69 11.61
C ILE A 583 -14.91 30.94 12.34
N ASP A 584 -14.50 29.78 11.81
CA ASP A 584 -13.42 28.94 12.37
C ASP A 584 -12.00 29.54 12.20
N ASN A 585 -11.83 30.59 11.40
CA ASN A 585 -10.53 31.22 11.16
C ASN A 585 -10.29 32.40 12.11
N ASP A 586 -9.31 32.30 13.00
CA ASP A 586 -9.02 33.30 14.02
C ASP A 586 -8.69 34.70 13.48
N MET A 587 -8.00 34.80 12.34
CA MET A 587 -7.67 36.10 11.74
C MET A 587 -8.92 36.79 11.20
N LEU A 588 -9.76 36.05 10.47
CA LEU A 588 -11.02 36.57 9.94
C LEU A 588 -12.02 36.88 11.05
N ARG A 589 -12.06 36.06 12.11
CA ARG A 589 -12.82 36.32 13.32
C ARG A 589 -12.38 37.65 13.94
N ARG A 590 -11.08 37.87 14.15
CA ARG A 590 -10.53 39.15 14.67
C ARG A 590 -10.88 40.35 13.80
N ILE A 591 -10.79 40.22 12.47
CA ILE A 591 -11.17 41.30 11.54
C ILE A 591 -12.66 41.62 11.65
N MET A 592 -13.53 40.60 11.72
CA MET A 592 -14.98 40.78 11.87
C MET A 592 -15.36 41.40 13.23
N HIS A 593 -14.70 41.00 14.31
CA HIS A 593 -14.85 41.66 15.62
C HIS A 593 -14.43 43.12 15.54
N PHE A 594 -13.28 43.43 14.91
CA PHE A 594 -12.82 44.80 14.74
C PHE A 594 -13.83 45.65 13.94
N VAL A 595 -14.33 45.14 12.81
CA VAL A 595 -15.37 45.82 12.02
C VAL A 595 -16.65 46.01 12.82
N GLY A 596 -17.10 44.99 13.56
CA GLY A 596 -18.27 45.09 14.45
C GLY A 596 -18.10 46.14 15.55
N VAL A 597 -16.93 46.19 16.19
CA VAL A 597 -16.60 47.19 17.22
C VAL A 597 -16.53 48.59 16.62
N VAL A 598 -15.95 48.77 15.44
CA VAL A 598 -15.92 50.07 14.75
C VAL A 598 -17.34 50.55 14.39
N LEU A 599 -18.20 49.65 13.88
CA LEU A 599 -19.60 50.00 13.59
C LEU A 599 -20.38 50.35 14.87
N CYS A 600 -20.16 49.59 15.95
CA CYS A 600 -20.72 49.89 17.27
C CYS A 600 -20.26 51.27 17.76
N TRP A 601 -18.97 51.56 17.64
CA TRP A 601 -18.37 52.83 18.03
C TRP A 601 -18.93 53.98 17.21
N ILE A 602 -19.13 53.83 15.89
CA ILE A 602 -19.76 54.85 15.05
C ILE A 602 -21.18 55.15 15.54
N CYS A 603 -21.98 54.16 15.94
CA CYS A 603 -23.34 54.45 16.41
C CYS A 603 -23.44 54.89 17.87
N VAL A 604 -22.55 54.46 18.77
CA VAL A 604 -22.40 55.13 20.07
C VAL A 604 -21.99 56.57 19.82
N ALA A 605 -21.05 56.81 18.90
CA ALA A 605 -20.58 58.15 18.59
C ALA A 605 -21.71 59.06 18.06
N HIS A 606 -22.51 58.53 17.15
CA HIS A 606 -23.63 59.26 16.55
C HIS A 606 -24.77 59.52 17.54
N ASN A 607 -25.17 58.51 18.35
CA ASN A 607 -26.28 58.64 19.30
C ASN A 607 -25.91 59.47 20.54
N PHE A 608 -24.71 59.28 21.10
CA PHE A 608 -24.25 60.08 22.25
C PHE A 608 -23.92 61.52 21.82
N GLY A 609 -23.44 61.74 20.60
CA GLY A 609 -23.15 63.08 20.08
C GLY A 609 -24.38 63.96 19.93
N GLY A 610 -25.54 63.37 19.61
CA GLY A 610 -26.82 64.07 19.61
C GLY A 610 -27.27 64.46 21.02
N VAL A 611 -27.39 63.49 21.92
CA VAL A 611 -27.94 63.70 23.29
C VAL A 611 -27.00 64.56 24.14
N PHE A 612 -25.70 64.32 24.09
CA PHE A 612 -24.71 65.13 24.81
C PHE A 612 -24.55 66.52 24.18
N GLY A 613 -24.67 66.63 22.84
CA GLY A 613 -24.70 67.91 22.15
C GLY A 613 -25.87 68.78 22.59
N GLU A 614 -27.07 68.21 22.72
CA GLU A 614 -28.26 68.89 23.22
C GLU A 614 -28.15 69.25 24.71
N PHE A 615 -27.65 68.33 25.54
CA PHE A 615 -27.40 68.58 26.97
C PHE A 615 -26.39 69.71 27.19
N MET A 616 -25.27 69.69 26.46
CA MET A 616 -24.24 70.74 26.54
C MET A 616 -24.74 72.07 25.96
N GLU A 617 -25.48 72.06 24.84
CA GLU A 617 -26.11 73.29 24.35
C GLU A 617 -27.10 73.87 25.34
N SER A 618 -27.87 73.05 26.07
CA SER A 618 -28.77 73.50 27.13
C SER A 618 -28.00 74.06 28.32
N TYR A 619 -27.05 73.29 28.86
CA TYR A 619 -26.31 73.63 30.08
C TYR A 619 -25.46 74.90 29.91
N TYR A 620 -24.85 75.11 28.74
CA TYR A 620 -23.92 76.22 28.52
C TYR A 620 -24.55 77.46 27.86
N ARG A 621 -25.79 77.34 27.34
CA ARG A 621 -26.57 78.51 26.92
C ARG A 621 -26.99 79.36 28.13
N ASP A 622 -27.18 78.73 29.29
CA ASP A 622 -27.49 79.42 30.56
C ASP A 622 -26.26 80.11 31.19
N GLU A 623 -25.04 79.64 30.90
CA GLU A 623 -23.77 80.19 31.42
C GLU A 623 -23.09 81.21 30.47
N GLY A 624 -23.72 81.57 29.35
CA GLY A 624 -23.21 82.62 28.45
C GLY A 624 -21.92 82.29 27.70
N ILE A 625 -21.53 81.01 27.60
CA ILE A 625 -20.26 80.60 26.98
C ILE A 625 -20.32 80.71 25.44
N PRO A 626 -19.31 81.29 24.76
CA PRO A 626 -19.30 81.42 23.31
C PRO A 626 -19.36 80.05 22.59
N ARG A 627 -20.25 79.92 21.60
CA ARG A 627 -20.47 78.69 20.80
C ARG A 627 -19.21 78.09 20.16
N THR A 628 -18.16 78.88 19.96
CA THR A 628 -16.85 78.42 19.48
C THR A 628 -16.10 77.60 20.52
N VAL A 629 -16.16 78.01 21.78
CA VAL A 629 -15.56 77.28 22.91
C VAL A 629 -16.31 75.97 23.15
N LEU A 630 -17.64 75.99 23.07
CA LEU A 630 -18.45 74.76 23.16
C LEU A 630 -18.08 73.74 22.09
N ARG A 631 -17.94 74.19 20.83
CA ARG A 631 -17.55 73.33 19.71
C ARG A 631 -16.14 72.76 19.89
N LEU A 632 -15.22 73.51 20.51
CA LEU A 632 -13.88 73.04 20.82
C LEU A 632 -13.90 71.99 21.95
N VAL A 633 -14.60 72.27 23.05
CA VAL A 633 -14.74 71.33 24.18
C VAL A 633 -15.41 70.04 23.73
N HIS A 634 -16.46 70.14 22.91
CA HIS A 634 -17.12 68.97 22.32
C HIS A 634 -16.15 68.14 21.46
N ARG A 635 -15.36 68.78 20.59
CA ARG A 635 -14.36 68.09 19.76
C ARG A 635 -13.23 67.45 20.60
N CYS A 636 -12.75 68.13 21.64
CA CYS A 636 -11.72 67.60 22.53
C CYS A 636 -12.21 66.43 23.37
N TYR A 637 -13.45 66.50 23.88
CA TYR A 637 -14.09 65.39 24.57
C TYR A 637 -14.25 64.19 23.65
N TRP A 638 -14.72 64.40 22.40
CA TRP A 638 -14.79 63.34 21.39
C TRP A 638 -13.43 62.71 21.14
N LEU A 639 -12.39 63.51 20.97
CA LEU A 639 -11.03 63.00 20.74
C LEU A 639 -10.55 62.15 21.93
N LEU A 640 -10.77 62.62 23.16
CA LEU A 640 -10.37 61.91 24.37
C LEU A 640 -11.18 60.64 24.61
N ALA A 641 -12.49 60.65 24.38
CA ALA A 641 -13.35 59.47 24.49
C ALA A 641 -13.01 58.43 23.42
N SER A 642 -12.69 58.88 22.18
CA SER A 642 -12.24 58.01 21.08
C SER A 642 -10.91 57.34 21.42
N VAL A 643 -9.97 58.10 21.97
CA VAL A 643 -8.65 57.60 22.37
C VAL A 643 -8.76 56.65 23.57
N ALA A 644 -9.56 56.99 24.59
CA ALA A 644 -9.76 56.13 25.75
C ALA A 644 -10.43 54.79 25.39
N PHE A 645 -11.43 54.81 24.50
CA PHE A 645 -12.10 53.60 24.04
C PHE A 645 -11.17 52.73 23.17
N CYS A 646 -10.42 53.32 22.24
CA CYS A 646 -9.39 52.61 21.47
C CYS A 646 -8.31 51.99 22.38
N VAL A 647 -7.89 52.69 23.43
CA VAL A 647 -6.85 52.20 24.35
C VAL A 647 -7.34 51.03 25.20
N MET A 648 -8.60 51.06 25.67
CA MET A 648 -9.19 49.97 26.47
C MET A 648 -9.46 48.68 25.67
N GLU A 649 -9.87 48.79 24.40
CA GLU A 649 -10.17 47.63 23.55
C GLU A 649 -8.89 47.01 22.96
N VAL A 650 -7.91 47.82 22.55
CA VAL A 650 -6.61 47.29 22.09
C VAL A 650 -5.92 46.48 23.20
N SER A 651 -6.13 46.87 24.46
CA SER A 651 -5.63 46.12 25.61
C SER A 651 -6.47 44.85 25.92
N GLN A 652 -7.77 44.81 25.64
CA GLN A 652 -8.61 43.61 25.82
C GLN A 652 -8.54 42.59 24.67
N VAL A 653 -8.37 43.02 23.41
CA VAL A 653 -8.12 42.12 22.26
C VAL A 653 -6.79 41.35 22.44
N CYS A 654 -5.90 41.85 23.28
CA CYS A 654 -4.66 41.18 23.69
C CYS A 654 -4.84 40.19 24.86
N LEU A 655 -5.97 40.20 25.59
CA LEU A 655 -6.18 39.41 26.83
C LEU A 655 -7.52 38.64 26.82
N SER A 656 -7.47 37.39 26.33
CA SER A 656 -8.34 36.22 26.63
C SER A 656 -9.88 36.34 26.74
N SER A 657 -10.58 35.67 25.82
CA SER A 657 -11.76 34.77 25.95
C SER A 657 -12.97 35.04 26.89
N GLN A 658 -13.22 36.22 27.47
CA GLN A 658 -14.39 36.47 28.33
C GLN A 658 -15.25 37.71 27.97
N GLY A 659 -15.32 38.09 26.69
CA GLY A 659 -16.02 39.33 26.27
C GLY A 659 -17.56 39.32 26.34
N LEU A 660 -18.22 38.19 26.51
CA LEU A 660 -19.70 38.11 26.42
C LEU A 660 -20.45 38.50 27.70
N VAL A 661 -19.81 38.45 28.88
CA VAL A 661 -20.48 38.71 30.17
C VAL A 661 -20.64 40.21 30.44
N TYR A 662 -19.77 41.06 29.89
CA TYR A 662 -19.75 42.50 30.23
C TYR A 662 -20.66 43.39 29.37
N CYS A 663 -21.02 42.97 28.14
CA CYS A 663 -22.00 43.72 27.34
C CYS A 663 -23.39 43.75 27.99
N PHE A 664 -23.78 42.70 28.74
CA PHE A 664 -25.03 42.70 29.49
C PHE A 664 -24.98 43.61 30.73
N CYS A 665 -23.86 43.63 31.46
CA CYS A 665 -23.70 44.51 32.62
C CYS A 665 -23.71 46.01 32.25
N PHE A 666 -23.21 46.39 31.07
CA PHE A 666 -23.21 47.80 30.66
C PHE A 666 -24.62 48.33 30.34
N VAL A 667 -25.53 47.48 29.85
CA VAL A 667 -26.94 47.83 29.63
C VAL A 667 -27.71 47.94 30.96
N GLU A 668 -27.40 47.10 31.96
CA GLU A 668 -27.98 47.21 33.31
C GLU A 668 -27.48 48.42 34.11
N VAL A 669 -26.21 48.79 33.98
CA VAL A 669 -25.63 49.95 34.67
C VAL A 669 -26.21 51.26 34.12
N ILE A 670 -26.50 51.34 32.82
CA ILE A 670 -27.14 52.53 32.22
C ILE A 670 -28.65 52.58 32.53
N GLY A 671 -29.32 51.43 32.71
CA GLY A 671 -30.72 51.37 33.14
C GLY A 671 -30.96 51.83 34.57
N THR A 672 -29.94 51.78 35.43
CA THR A 672 -30.03 52.13 36.86
C THR A 672 -29.46 53.50 37.22
N SER A 673 -28.68 54.13 36.34
CA SER A 673 -28.13 55.48 36.55
C SER A 673 -29.11 56.62 36.23
N ASN A 674 -30.31 56.33 35.71
CA ASN A 674 -31.39 57.33 35.53
C ASN A 674 -32.15 57.69 36.83
N ALA A 675 -31.70 57.21 38.00
CA ALA A 675 -32.39 57.43 39.29
C ALA A 675 -31.60 58.26 40.32
N SER A 676 -30.45 58.85 39.96
CA SER A 676 -29.80 59.88 40.78
C SER A 676 -28.78 60.68 39.98
N PHE A 677 -29.28 61.55 39.09
CA PHE A 677 -28.76 62.90 38.83
C PHE A 677 -29.80 63.70 38.06
#